data_AF-A0A6A7L9R4-F1
#
_entry.id   AF-A0A6A7L9R4-F1
#
_cell.length_a   1.000
_cell.length_b   1.000
_cell.length_c   1.000
_cell.angle_alpha   90.00
_cell.angle_beta   90.00
_cell.angle_gamma   90.00
#
_symmetry.space_group_name_H-M   'P 1'
#
loop_
_entity.id
_entity.type
_entity.pdbx_description
1 polymer ?
#
loop_
_entity_poly.entity_id
_entity_poly.type
_entity_poly.pdbx_seq_one_letter_code
_entity_poly.pdbx_strand_id
1 'polypeptide(L)'
;MTFQETAAIWVTLSLVVTVPVVDRQEPERTPASASEKRFDAAPFGFPIDDLGGRANGVRWAEPRKVRQVTVECAGEGPVPPGDGVRLQYWHRSWDGQAEPILSEAGAGSVGWHGMDDWTNGEWKDAETSLRTEGRRWTFTLKPTGRKEFPKLRGQGVAYRKTLQIRLLTESPLPRLEAFRVYTDSVLRPLPVRILFGNPANPRLETIGSETVRVELFNGALMTARAAGSMKTSAGSSSQWILPANEEGSLQLDILATVDPSGALYDRTIVTVRSDQRPFSFAADDVARGERILVDDLGVLVVRGDDPIGLAAYRKARKEFSGKTVYDRVFAEPEQTLSRAWRDMPLKHPLYFVHGLPGNRNLMRQEPNGAIVVAGKSRWFKSFPSSRDAARKQWESEHHGYSFGFPPEDRRGGRELAEGYLPLLRTHWQDGPIFYEQSTVMDKLGSDWIVVRLDDPTVLLMRVRVANTSASQAGTARLFLGAQPAGTETLYADGNRILADYQGQPRLRYLIDTRQRGLLTNENHGVRWSLTLEPGASHDLYFLIPSITLDTEDEIRQLQQRDFERSSQRLGNYWKALTSRGMHITTPEEWLNDFAKAHLRHLLVNSYKELDSDYLHAHVGSFDYGVYPNESVMMISDLDRRGYHDEARRHLDAFLHYQGTVSFLGNYKSRKGLFYGAGGHETGNYNKSHGYVMWAMAEHWRMTRDREWMKRAAPKLVKACEWIIRERQATMKSNPDGSRPIEYGALPAGSLEDVTDFWYWLATNSATVWGFDALADALADFGHPEASRLQAEAKAYRDDVMRGITESRIRAPVVRLRDGTYVPKYPSRLYERGRSHGWLRETLEGPLFLLYYRLVPPEAPDAEWILKDYEDNLYISDEYGYSIPTFDRFWFSRGGFSMQANLLDGPPPYLYRDEIEHYVRAYFNAFASAFYPELRMCNEHSLPELGYPQGDHFKTSDEAQSMFWLRLMFVREDGEDLYLGQAIPRYWLRRSREIGIERAASHFGPLSLRMIADPENDRIKAVLRPPTRNPARKVYLRFRHPQAKPMRRVTVNGQDYRQFDVSKEWVVLPGDLQGVQEVVVTYAADKSSADQ
;
A
#
# COMPACT_ATOMS: atom_id res chain seq x y z
N MET A 1 3.55 8.47 22.16
CA MET A 1 2.76 9.12 23.23
C MET A 1 1.44 8.40 23.34
N THR A 2 1.09 7.96 24.55
CA THR A 2 -0.12 7.20 24.86
C THR A 2 -1.34 8.10 24.84
N PHE A 3 -2.33 7.73 24.04
CA PHE A 3 -3.67 8.32 23.98
C PHE A 3 -4.40 8.10 25.30
N GLN A 4 -4.29 9.05 26.23
CA GLN A 4 -5.25 9.26 27.30
C GLN A 4 -5.05 10.68 27.83
N GLU A 5 -6.17 11.39 28.03
CA GLU A 5 -6.29 12.72 28.64
C GLU A 5 -6.22 13.93 27.70
N THR A 6 -7.36 14.26 27.08
CA THR A 6 -7.96 15.60 27.18
C THR A 6 -9.39 15.59 26.63
N ALA A 7 -10.34 15.30 27.50
CA ALA A 7 -11.77 15.55 27.29
C ALA A 7 -12.32 16.24 28.54
N ALA A 8 -12.45 17.56 28.50
CA ALA A 8 -13.45 18.33 29.27
C ALA A 8 -13.33 19.83 28.97
N ILE A 9 -14.50 20.47 28.98
CA ILE A 9 -14.78 21.92 28.96
C ILE A 9 -14.88 22.50 27.54
N TRP A 10 -16.10 22.64 27.02
CA TRP A 10 -16.76 23.93 26.77
C TRP A 10 -18.27 23.68 26.55
N VAL A 11 -19.11 24.36 27.36
CA VAL A 11 -20.57 24.26 27.39
C VAL A 11 -21.17 25.57 26.89
N THR A 12 -22.16 25.43 25.98
CA THR A 12 -23.22 26.37 25.54
C THR A 12 -22.87 27.73 24.93
N LEU A 13 -23.32 27.93 23.69
CA LEU A 13 -24.36 28.93 23.41
C LEU A 13 -25.20 28.50 22.18
N SER A 14 -26.44 28.09 22.44
CA SER A 14 -27.43 27.71 21.42
C SER A 14 -28.17 28.95 20.92
N LEU A 15 -28.20 29.17 19.60
CA LEU A 15 -29.12 30.09 18.94
C LEU A 15 -30.07 29.27 18.07
N VAL A 16 -31.33 29.28 18.51
CA VAL A 16 -32.48 28.57 17.95
C VAL A 16 -32.86 29.20 16.60
N VAL A 17 -32.81 28.41 15.53
CA VAL A 17 -33.60 28.64 14.32
C VAL A 17 -34.47 27.41 14.11
N THR A 18 -35.74 27.57 14.46
CA THR A 18 -36.81 26.60 14.28
C THR A 18 -37.15 26.46 12.78
N VAL A 19 -36.86 25.29 12.22
CA VAL A 19 -37.41 24.82 10.93
C VAL A 19 -38.35 23.65 11.26
N PRO A 20 -39.58 23.60 10.72
CA PRO A 20 -40.63 22.74 11.25
C PRO A 20 -40.32 21.26 11.02
N VAL A 21 -40.41 20.49 12.09
CA VAL A 21 -40.42 19.02 12.09
C VAL A 21 -41.67 18.58 11.33
N VAL A 22 -41.47 18.02 10.13
CA VAL A 22 -42.47 17.17 9.50
C VAL A 22 -42.48 15.87 10.31
N ASP A 23 -43.58 15.66 11.02
CA ASP A 23 -43.88 14.47 11.80
C ASP A 23 -43.87 13.24 10.86
N ARG A 24 -42.73 12.54 10.78
CA ARG A 24 -42.68 11.21 10.19
C ARG A 24 -43.33 10.27 11.20
N GLN A 25 -44.63 10.08 11.05
CA GLN A 25 -45.35 8.98 11.68
C GLN A 25 -44.53 7.69 11.53
N GLU A 26 -44.24 7.05 12.66
CA GLU A 26 -43.75 5.69 12.71
C GLU A 26 -44.60 4.82 11.78
N PRO A 27 -44.01 4.01 10.89
CA PRO A 27 -44.81 3.03 10.16
C PRO A 27 -45.39 2.06 11.19
N GLU A 28 -46.70 2.10 11.35
CA GLU A 28 -47.48 1.12 12.11
C GLU A 28 -46.98 -0.28 11.75
N ARG A 29 -46.55 -1.03 12.78
CA ARG A 29 -46.24 -2.46 12.67
C ARG A 29 -47.47 -3.17 12.13
N THR A 30 -47.47 -3.43 10.82
CA THR A 30 -48.44 -4.30 10.18
C THR A 30 -48.29 -5.69 10.81
N PRO A 31 -49.38 -6.36 11.25
CA PRO A 31 -49.29 -7.70 11.80
C PRO A 31 -48.73 -8.65 10.74
N ALA A 32 -47.73 -9.45 11.11
CA ALA A 32 -47.12 -10.45 10.25
C ALA A 32 -48.17 -11.39 9.65
N SER A 33 -48.48 -11.22 8.36
CA SER A 33 -49.26 -12.15 7.57
C SER A 33 -48.33 -13.02 6.73
N ALA A 34 -48.51 -14.35 6.85
CA ALA A 34 -47.68 -15.44 6.30
C ALA A 34 -46.32 -15.61 7.00
N SER A 35 -46.07 -16.84 7.52
CA SER A 35 -44.91 -17.20 8.33
C SER A 35 -43.58 -16.91 7.60
N GLU A 36 -42.88 -15.83 7.96
CA GLU A 36 -41.52 -15.59 7.48
C GLU A 36 -40.61 -16.75 7.95
N LYS A 37 -40.05 -17.50 6.98
CA LYS A 37 -39.19 -18.65 7.28
C LYS A 37 -37.83 -18.11 7.74
N ARG A 38 -37.39 -18.51 8.94
CA ARG A 38 -36.06 -18.17 9.47
C ARG A 38 -34.95 -18.72 8.56
N PHE A 39 -33.87 -17.97 8.40
CA PHE A 39 -32.70 -18.39 7.65
C PHE A 39 -31.84 -19.37 8.46
N ASP A 40 -31.50 -20.51 7.85
CA ASP A 40 -30.54 -21.47 8.40
C ASP A 40 -29.22 -21.36 7.62
N ALA A 41 -28.16 -20.93 8.30
CA ALA A 41 -26.85 -20.72 7.72
C ALA A 41 -26.01 -22.01 7.60
N ALA A 42 -26.38 -23.09 8.30
CA ALA A 42 -25.58 -24.31 8.38
C ALA A 42 -25.31 -24.96 6.99
N PRO A 43 -26.26 -25.04 6.05
CA PRO A 43 -26.03 -25.63 4.72
C PRO A 43 -25.00 -24.88 3.85
N PHE A 44 -24.68 -23.64 4.20
CA PHE A 44 -23.76 -22.77 3.44
C PHE A 44 -22.35 -22.73 4.04
N GLY A 45 -22.04 -23.62 4.98
CA GLY A 45 -20.72 -23.81 5.56
C GLY A 45 -20.13 -25.18 5.26
N PHE A 46 -18.89 -25.38 5.69
CA PHE A 46 -18.19 -26.66 5.64
C PHE A 46 -18.38 -27.39 6.98
N PRO A 47 -18.68 -28.69 6.99
CA PRO A 47 -18.84 -29.45 8.23
C PRO A 47 -17.52 -29.49 9.01
N ILE A 48 -17.63 -29.44 10.34
CA ILE A 48 -16.54 -29.67 11.28
C ILE A 48 -16.84 -30.99 11.99
N ASP A 49 -16.06 -32.02 11.70
CA ASP A 49 -16.11 -33.30 12.41
C ASP A 49 -14.68 -33.69 12.79
N ASP A 50 -14.34 -33.59 14.07
CA ASP A 50 -13.26 -34.38 14.69
C ASP A 50 -13.42 -34.41 16.23
N LEU A 51 -12.53 -35.15 16.91
CA LEU A 51 -12.55 -35.57 18.33
C LEU A 51 -13.23 -36.93 18.61
N GLY A 52 -13.31 -37.82 17.62
CA GLY A 52 -13.85 -39.17 17.82
C GLY A 52 -15.37 -39.18 18.08
N GLY A 53 -16.11 -38.33 17.35
CA GLY A 53 -17.56 -38.17 17.49
C GLY A 53 -18.01 -37.25 18.62
N ARG A 54 -17.09 -36.64 19.37
CA ARG A 54 -17.40 -35.76 20.52
C ARG A 54 -17.68 -34.30 20.14
N ALA A 55 -17.45 -33.92 18.89
CA ALA A 55 -17.81 -32.62 18.38
C ALA A 55 -18.44 -32.72 16.99
N ASN A 56 -19.43 -31.87 16.75
CA ASN A 56 -20.05 -31.69 15.45
C ASN A 56 -20.39 -30.21 15.27
N GLY A 57 -20.11 -29.65 14.11
CA GLY A 57 -20.31 -28.23 13.85
C GLY A 57 -20.16 -27.84 12.39
N VAL A 58 -20.05 -26.53 12.18
CA VAL A 58 -19.93 -25.93 10.85
C VAL A 58 -19.00 -24.72 10.90
N ARG A 59 -18.21 -24.53 9.84
CA ARG A 59 -17.39 -23.35 9.57
C ARG A 59 -17.83 -22.65 8.29
N TRP A 60 -17.74 -21.32 8.24
CA TRP A 60 -18.10 -20.52 7.06
C TRP A 60 -16.90 -19.74 6.53
N ALA A 61 -16.96 -19.36 5.25
CA ALA A 61 -15.98 -18.48 4.61
C ALA A 61 -15.98 -17.03 5.14
N GLU A 62 -17.15 -16.59 5.60
CA GLU A 62 -17.42 -15.24 6.08
C GLU A 62 -18.15 -15.37 7.42
N PRO A 63 -17.92 -14.43 8.37
CA PRO A 63 -18.47 -14.53 9.71
C PRO A 63 -20.00 -14.44 9.69
N ARG A 64 -20.66 -15.10 10.64
CA ARG A 64 -22.10 -15.09 10.83
C ARG A 64 -22.46 -14.46 12.17
N LYS A 65 -23.56 -13.70 12.24
CA LYS A 65 -24.17 -13.23 13.50
C LYS A 65 -25.13 -14.29 14.04
N VAL A 66 -24.59 -15.35 14.63
CA VAL A 66 -25.39 -16.49 15.11
C VAL A 66 -26.23 -16.07 16.31
N ARG A 67 -27.50 -16.48 16.36
CA ARG A 67 -28.46 -16.24 17.45
C ARG A 67 -28.93 -17.51 18.16
N GLN A 68 -29.11 -18.58 17.39
CA GLN A 68 -29.66 -19.82 17.92
C GLN A 68 -29.12 -21.01 17.13
N VAL A 69 -28.88 -22.12 17.83
CA VAL A 69 -28.54 -23.40 17.20
C VAL A 69 -29.57 -24.43 17.63
N THR A 70 -30.10 -25.19 16.67
CA THR A 70 -30.97 -26.32 16.95
C THR A 70 -30.36 -27.59 16.42
N VAL A 71 -30.34 -28.62 17.24
CA VAL A 71 -29.79 -29.92 16.89
C VAL A 71 -30.84 -30.99 17.11
N GLU A 72 -30.99 -31.86 16.13
CA GLU A 72 -31.94 -32.98 16.13
C GLU A 72 -31.16 -34.29 16.05
N CYS A 73 -31.34 -35.16 17.05
CA CYS A 73 -30.62 -36.43 17.14
C CYS A 73 -31.44 -37.56 16.51
N ALA A 74 -30.73 -38.55 15.94
CA ALA A 74 -31.31 -39.74 15.35
C ALA A 74 -31.82 -40.72 16.43
N GLY A 75 -32.87 -41.48 16.11
CA GLY A 75 -33.48 -42.50 16.97
C GLY A 75 -34.93 -42.18 17.38
N GLU A 76 -35.57 -43.10 18.11
CA GLU A 76 -36.98 -43.01 18.55
C GLU A 76 -37.15 -42.51 20.01
N GLY A 77 -36.06 -42.40 20.77
CA GLY A 77 -36.07 -41.95 22.17
C GLY A 77 -35.77 -40.46 22.36
N PRO A 78 -36.12 -39.85 23.50
CA PRO A 78 -35.75 -38.48 23.82
C PRO A 78 -34.23 -38.31 23.89
N VAL A 79 -33.72 -37.13 23.52
CA VAL A 79 -32.29 -36.85 23.66
C VAL A 79 -31.87 -36.89 25.13
N PRO A 80 -30.60 -37.28 25.44
CA PRO A 80 -30.08 -37.22 26.79
C PRO A 80 -30.24 -35.83 27.42
N PRO A 81 -30.35 -35.73 28.76
CA PRO A 81 -30.23 -34.45 29.44
C PRO A 81 -28.99 -33.70 28.95
N GLY A 82 -29.12 -32.39 28.72
CA GLY A 82 -28.05 -31.57 28.16
C GLY A 82 -26.84 -31.36 29.08
N ASP A 83 -26.80 -32.07 30.22
CA ASP A 83 -25.74 -32.00 31.20
C ASP A 83 -24.43 -32.50 30.56
N GLY A 84 -23.49 -31.58 30.33
CA GLY A 84 -22.22 -31.85 29.65
C GLY A 84 -22.20 -31.54 28.15
N VAL A 85 -23.28 -31.00 27.57
CA VAL A 85 -23.31 -30.52 26.17
C VAL A 85 -23.03 -29.02 26.14
N ARG A 86 -21.93 -28.63 25.48
CA ARG A 86 -21.52 -27.22 25.36
C ARG A 86 -21.63 -26.76 23.92
N LEU A 87 -22.17 -25.56 23.72
CA LEU A 87 -22.10 -24.86 22.45
C LEU A 87 -20.86 -23.96 22.45
N GLN A 88 -19.94 -24.21 21.53
CA GLN A 88 -18.72 -23.43 21.38
C GLN A 88 -18.72 -22.65 20.06
N TYR A 89 -18.13 -21.46 20.09
CA TYR A 89 -17.86 -20.67 18.89
C TYR A 89 -16.37 -20.35 18.77
N TRP A 90 -15.92 -20.12 17.55
CA TRP A 90 -14.54 -19.72 17.28
C TRP A 90 -14.38 -18.21 17.39
N HIS A 91 -13.31 -17.75 18.03
CA HIS A 91 -13.10 -16.35 18.35
C HIS A 91 -11.63 -15.96 18.30
N ARG A 92 -11.35 -14.73 17.83
CA ARG A 92 -10.06 -14.06 18.04
C ARG A 92 -10.18 -12.56 18.33
N SER A 93 -10.78 -11.79 17.44
CA SER A 93 -10.66 -10.33 17.39
C SER A 93 -11.92 -9.57 17.79
N TRP A 94 -13.11 -10.14 17.57
CA TRP A 94 -14.37 -9.48 17.95
C TRP A 94 -14.45 -9.23 19.47
N ASP A 95 -14.90 -8.05 19.90
CA ASP A 95 -14.83 -7.63 21.30
C ASP A 95 -16.10 -7.95 22.13
N GLY A 96 -17.08 -8.61 21.51
CA GLY A 96 -18.36 -8.94 22.13
C GLY A 96 -19.41 -7.83 22.07
N GLN A 97 -19.10 -6.67 21.47
CA GLN A 97 -20.02 -5.55 21.30
C GLN A 97 -20.72 -5.57 19.94
N ALA A 98 -21.69 -4.66 19.77
CA ALA A 98 -22.25 -4.38 18.46
C ALA A 98 -21.16 -3.81 17.55
N GLU A 99 -21.27 -4.10 16.25
CA GLU A 99 -20.28 -3.60 15.31
C GLU A 99 -20.35 -2.09 15.18
N PRO A 100 -19.19 -1.41 15.12
CA PRO A 100 -19.17 0.01 14.85
C PRO A 100 -19.67 0.29 13.43
N ILE A 101 -20.30 1.45 13.24
CA ILE A 101 -20.65 1.95 11.91
C ILE A 101 -19.33 2.38 11.25
N LEU A 102 -18.87 1.67 10.22
CA LEU A 102 -17.53 1.86 9.65
C LEU A 102 -17.31 3.27 9.09
N SER A 103 -18.35 3.87 8.51
CA SER A 103 -18.31 5.25 8.03
C SER A 103 -18.07 6.29 9.13
N GLU A 104 -18.30 5.94 10.41
CA GLU A 104 -18.08 6.82 11.56
C GLU A 104 -16.68 6.63 12.20
N ALA A 105 -15.97 5.55 11.87
CA ALA A 105 -14.67 5.21 12.45
C ALA A 105 -13.47 5.82 11.70
N GLY A 106 -13.69 6.31 10.47
CA GLY A 106 -12.67 6.81 9.55
C GLY A 106 -11.86 5.68 8.91
N ALA A 107 -11.79 5.64 7.58
CA ALA A 107 -11.15 4.54 6.86
C ALA A 107 -9.69 4.27 7.28
N GLY A 108 -8.92 5.31 7.63
CA GLY A 108 -7.52 5.20 8.02
C GLY A 108 -7.23 4.11 9.06
N SER A 109 -7.72 4.31 10.29
CA SER A 109 -7.47 3.40 11.42
C SER A 109 -8.09 2.00 11.22
N VAL A 110 -9.23 1.93 10.53
CA VAL A 110 -9.94 0.68 10.22
C VAL A 110 -9.09 -0.28 9.39
N GLY A 111 -8.12 0.23 8.61
CA GLY A 111 -7.19 -0.59 7.84
C GLY A 111 -6.47 -1.67 8.66
N TRP A 112 -6.10 -1.35 9.91
CA TRP A 112 -5.31 -2.24 10.79
C TRP A 112 -6.15 -3.10 11.74
N HIS A 113 -7.48 -2.99 11.71
CA HIS A 113 -8.32 -3.82 12.57
C HIS A 113 -8.14 -5.31 12.25
N GLY A 114 -8.00 -6.12 13.29
CA GLY A 114 -7.89 -7.58 13.15
C GLY A 114 -9.22 -8.22 12.75
N MET A 115 -9.14 -9.29 11.95
CA MET A 115 -10.28 -10.16 11.65
C MET A 115 -10.05 -11.58 12.19
N ASP A 116 -11.14 -12.28 12.48
CA ASP A 116 -11.09 -13.70 12.75
C ASP A 116 -10.77 -14.49 11.46
N ASP A 117 -10.15 -15.66 11.60
CA ASP A 117 -9.90 -16.59 10.51
C ASP A 117 -10.16 -18.06 10.93
N TRP A 118 -9.90 -19.01 10.04
CA TRP A 118 -10.24 -20.42 10.26
C TRP A 118 -9.34 -21.18 11.24
N THR A 119 -8.15 -20.66 11.55
CA THR A 119 -7.10 -21.48 12.18
C THR A 119 -6.32 -20.76 13.28
N ASN A 120 -6.30 -19.43 13.26
CA ASN A 120 -5.63 -18.60 14.26
C ASN A 120 -6.70 -17.94 15.12
N GLY A 121 -7.13 -18.66 16.16
CA GLY A 121 -8.19 -18.28 17.09
C GLY A 121 -8.37 -19.35 18.16
N GLU A 122 -9.40 -19.22 18.99
CA GLU A 122 -9.71 -20.17 20.06
C GLU A 122 -11.19 -20.53 20.12
N TRP A 123 -11.49 -21.72 20.66
CA TRP A 123 -12.86 -22.13 20.97
C TRP A 123 -13.30 -21.56 22.31
N LYS A 124 -14.43 -20.85 22.33
CA LYS A 124 -15.05 -20.31 23.55
C LYS A 124 -16.41 -20.94 23.81
N ASP A 125 -16.70 -21.23 25.08
CA ASP A 125 -18.03 -21.66 25.53
C ASP A 125 -19.01 -20.48 25.45
N ALA A 126 -20.09 -20.63 24.69
CA ALA A 126 -21.12 -19.60 24.56
C ALA A 126 -22.08 -19.61 25.77
N GLU A 127 -22.40 -18.44 26.32
CA GLU A 127 -23.49 -18.35 27.30
C GLU A 127 -24.84 -18.57 26.60
N THR A 128 -25.50 -19.68 26.93
CA THR A 128 -26.75 -20.11 26.30
C THR A 128 -27.87 -20.35 27.31
N SER A 129 -29.10 -20.35 26.83
CA SER A 129 -30.20 -21.11 27.42
C SER A 129 -30.48 -22.33 26.54
N LEU A 130 -30.48 -23.51 27.16
CA LEU A 130 -30.78 -24.78 26.48
C LEU A 130 -32.22 -25.18 26.79
N ARG A 131 -32.99 -25.48 25.74
CA ARG A 131 -34.32 -26.11 25.82
C ARG A 131 -34.26 -27.48 25.14
N THR A 132 -34.78 -28.49 25.82
CA THR A 132 -34.81 -29.88 25.33
C THR A 132 -36.24 -30.33 25.10
N GLU A 133 -36.56 -30.78 23.89
CA GLU A 133 -37.91 -31.21 23.50
C GLU A 133 -37.86 -32.45 22.62
N GLY A 134 -38.35 -33.59 23.12
CA GLY A 134 -38.30 -34.85 22.38
C GLY A 134 -36.87 -35.17 21.95
N ARG A 135 -36.60 -35.12 20.64
CA ARG A 135 -35.28 -35.38 20.03
C ARG A 135 -34.44 -34.13 19.74
N ARG A 136 -34.89 -32.95 20.19
CA ARG A 136 -34.32 -31.66 19.79
C ARG A 136 -33.70 -30.93 20.98
N TRP A 137 -32.46 -30.46 20.79
CA TRP A 137 -31.83 -29.44 21.61
C TRP A 137 -31.91 -28.08 20.92
N THR A 138 -32.30 -27.04 21.65
CA THR A 138 -32.33 -25.66 21.18
C THR A 138 -31.48 -24.79 22.09
N PHE A 139 -30.35 -24.31 21.58
CA PHE A 139 -29.45 -23.41 22.26
C PHE A 139 -29.74 -21.98 21.80
N THR A 140 -30.25 -21.14 22.69
CA THR A 140 -30.44 -19.71 22.42
C THR A 140 -29.33 -18.90 23.06
N LEU A 141 -28.67 -18.05 22.27
CA LEU A 141 -27.53 -17.27 22.71
C LEU A 141 -28.00 -16.12 23.62
N LYS A 142 -27.50 -16.09 24.86
CA LYS A 142 -27.71 -14.97 25.78
C LYS A 142 -26.84 -13.77 25.36
N PRO A 143 -27.18 -12.53 25.78
CA PRO A 143 -26.28 -11.39 25.60
C PRO A 143 -24.88 -11.66 26.13
N THR A 144 -23.86 -11.24 25.39
CA THR A 144 -22.46 -11.34 25.81
C THR A 144 -22.23 -10.62 27.13
N GLY A 145 -21.38 -11.22 27.97
CA GLY A 145 -21.09 -10.73 29.31
C GLY A 145 -19.65 -11.03 29.73
N ARG A 146 -19.34 -10.74 30.99
CA ARG A 146 -17.98 -10.89 31.56
C ARG A 146 -17.45 -12.32 31.56
N LYS A 147 -18.29 -13.35 31.43
CA LYS A 147 -17.82 -14.74 31.35
C LYS A 147 -17.15 -15.05 30.02
N GLU A 148 -17.67 -14.49 28.93
CA GLU A 148 -17.07 -14.64 27.59
C GLU A 148 -16.02 -13.56 27.31
N PHE A 149 -16.26 -12.35 27.81
CA PHE A 149 -15.42 -11.17 27.58
C PHE A 149 -15.12 -10.47 28.90
N PRO A 150 -14.06 -10.86 29.63
CA PRO A 150 -13.75 -10.31 30.95
C PRO A 150 -13.62 -8.78 31.01
N LYS A 151 -13.24 -8.15 29.89
CA LYS A 151 -13.08 -6.70 29.75
C LYS A 151 -14.38 -5.95 29.40
N LEU A 152 -15.47 -6.65 29.09
CA LEU A 152 -16.73 -6.04 28.68
C LEU A 152 -17.38 -5.29 29.86
N ARG A 153 -17.75 -4.03 29.61
CA ARG A 153 -18.47 -3.18 30.57
C ARG A 153 -19.96 -3.23 30.25
N GLY A 154 -20.77 -3.75 31.18
CA GLY A 154 -22.20 -3.92 30.97
C GLY A 154 -22.56 -5.18 30.17
N GLN A 155 -23.74 -5.16 29.58
CA GLN A 155 -24.27 -6.25 28.74
C GLN A 155 -24.02 -5.92 27.28
N GLY A 156 -23.49 -6.87 26.51
CA GLY A 156 -23.27 -6.71 25.07
C GLY A 156 -24.45 -7.22 24.25
N VAL A 157 -24.16 -7.92 23.15
CA VAL A 157 -25.17 -8.33 22.15
C VAL A 157 -25.59 -9.79 22.32
N ALA A 158 -26.84 -10.12 21.97
CA ALA A 158 -27.37 -11.48 22.01
C ALA A 158 -27.05 -12.32 20.75
N TYR A 159 -25.93 -12.05 20.08
CA TYR A 159 -25.41 -12.85 18.97
C TYR A 159 -23.93 -13.13 19.18
N ARG A 160 -23.39 -14.11 18.46
CA ARG A 160 -21.93 -14.28 18.36
C ARG A 160 -21.53 -14.08 16.90
N LYS A 161 -20.66 -13.09 16.64
CA LYS A 161 -20.02 -12.92 15.33
C LYS A 161 -18.89 -13.95 15.25
N THR A 162 -19.05 -14.98 14.43
CA THR A 162 -18.08 -16.08 14.38
C THR A 162 -18.00 -16.72 13.00
N LEU A 163 -16.83 -17.29 12.68
CA LEU A 163 -16.62 -18.12 11.50
C LEU A 163 -16.95 -19.60 11.74
N GLN A 164 -17.04 -20.05 12.99
CA GLN A 164 -17.24 -21.47 13.30
C GLN A 164 -18.08 -21.66 14.55
N ILE A 165 -18.92 -22.68 14.55
CA ILE A 165 -19.71 -23.08 15.72
C ILE A 165 -19.77 -24.59 15.82
N ARG A 166 -19.69 -25.13 17.03
CA ARG A 166 -19.77 -26.58 17.26
C ARG A 166 -20.47 -26.92 18.57
N LEU A 167 -21.07 -28.10 18.63
CA LEU A 167 -21.35 -28.79 19.87
C LEU A 167 -20.10 -29.54 20.34
N LEU A 168 -19.87 -29.57 21.65
CA LEU A 168 -18.82 -30.33 22.30
C LEU A 168 -19.38 -31.10 23.49
N THR A 169 -19.07 -32.40 23.58
CA THR A 169 -19.49 -33.29 24.66
C THR A 169 -18.33 -34.12 25.21
N GLU A 170 -18.50 -34.66 26.42
CA GLU A 170 -17.49 -35.56 27.03
C GLU A 170 -17.50 -36.96 26.41
N SER A 171 -18.68 -37.45 26.04
CA SER A 171 -18.90 -38.73 25.34
C SER A 171 -19.29 -38.50 23.87
N PRO A 172 -19.08 -39.46 22.94
CA PRO A 172 -19.49 -39.32 21.55
C PRO A 172 -20.96 -38.91 21.41
N LEU A 173 -21.24 -37.95 20.54
CA LEU A 173 -22.58 -37.48 20.24
C LEU A 173 -23.41 -38.61 19.60
N PRO A 174 -24.71 -38.71 19.91
CA PRO A 174 -25.61 -39.49 19.09
C PRO A 174 -25.56 -38.95 17.64
N ARG A 175 -25.78 -39.83 16.66
CA ARG A 175 -25.84 -39.40 15.25
C ARG A 175 -26.85 -38.27 15.11
N LEU A 176 -26.46 -37.17 14.46
CA LEU A 176 -27.35 -36.04 14.24
C LEU A 176 -28.12 -36.22 12.93
N GLU A 177 -29.43 -35.99 12.96
CA GLU A 177 -30.27 -35.90 11.76
C GLU A 177 -30.23 -34.49 11.16
N ALA A 178 -30.15 -33.46 12.00
CA ALA A 178 -30.04 -32.09 11.54
C ALA A 178 -29.26 -31.20 12.53
N PHE A 179 -28.41 -30.34 11.97
CA PHE A 179 -27.72 -29.27 12.68
C PHE A 179 -28.07 -27.95 11.99
N ARG A 180 -28.82 -27.08 12.66
CA ARG A 180 -29.33 -25.82 12.08
C ARG A 180 -28.82 -24.63 12.88
N VAL A 181 -28.39 -23.59 12.18
CA VAL A 181 -27.83 -22.38 12.77
C VAL A 181 -28.61 -21.17 12.26
N TYR A 182 -29.32 -20.50 13.17
CA TYR A 182 -30.15 -19.34 12.85
C TYR A 182 -29.46 -18.03 13.20
N THR A 183 -29.57 -17.07 12.29
CA THR A 183 -29.20 -15.66 12.49
C THR A 183 -30.47 -14.80 12.64
N ASP A 184 -30.35 -13.47 12.56
CA ASP A 184 -31.52 -12.56 12.49
C ASP A 184 -32.17 -12.54 11.10
N SER A 185 -31.53 -13.17 10.12
CA SER A 185 -31.98 -13.11 8.74
C SER A 185 -33.20 -14.00 8.49
N VAL A 186 -34.05 -13.57 7.56
CA VAL A 186 -35.26 -14.29 7.13
C VAL A 186 -35.24 -14.51 5.62
N LEU A 187 -35.93 -15.55 5.16
CA LEU A 187 -36.09 -15.83 3.73
C LEU A 187 -37.37 -15.16 3.20
N ARG A 188 -37.22 -14.33 2.18
CA ARG A 188 -38.30 -13.67 1.46
C ARG A 188 -38.30 -14.04 -0.03
N PRO A 189 -39.47 -14.27 -0.65
CA PRO A 189 -39.56 -14.44 -2.09
C PRO A 189 -39.06 -13.20 -2.84
N LEU A 190 -38.26 -13.39 -3.88
CA LEU A 190 -37.82 -12.36 -4.80
C LEU A 190 -37.88 -12.91 -6.23
N PRO A 191 -38.76 -12.39 -7.10
CA PRO A 191 -38.69 -12.69 -8.52
C PRO A 191 -37.56 -11.87 -9.16
N VAL A 192 -36.75 -12.51 -9.99
CA VAL A 192 -35.61 -11.91 -10.69
C VAL A 192 -35.68 -12.27 -12.17
N ARG A 193 -35.30 -11.35 -13.05
CA ARG A 193 -35.16 -11.60 -14.49
C ARG A 193 -33.76 -11.25 -14.94
N ILE A 194 -33.10 -12.20 -15.60
CA ILE A 194 -31.77 -12.06 -16.18
C ILE A 194 -31.93 -12.02 -17.70
N LEU A 195 -31.50 -10.92 -18.32
CA LEU A 195 -31.62 -10.67 -19.75
C LEU A 195 -30.23 -10.75 -20.38
N PHE A 196 -30.11 -11.59 -21.40
CA PHE A 196 -28.88 -11.85 -22.14
C PHE A 196 -29.01 -11.26 -23.55
N GLY A 197 -28.02 -10.48 -23.96
CA GLY A 197 -27.89 -10.01 -25.33
C GLY A 197 -26.42 -9.81 -25.71
N ASN A 198 -26.16 -8.97 -26.70
CA ASN A 198 -24.79 -8.78 -27.18
C ASN A 198 -23.94 -7.98 -26.18
N PRO A 199 -22.73 -8.44 -25.83
CA PRO A 199 -21.72 -7.70 -25.08
C PRO A 199 -21.45 -6.31 -25.68
N ALA A 200 -21.27 -5.29 -24.83
CA ALA A 200 -20.84 -3.96 -25.29
C ALA A 200 -19.34 -3.94 -25.62
N ASN A 201 -18.54 -4.79 -24.95
CA ASN A 201 -17.12 -4.94 -25.20
C ASN A 201 -16.88 -6.01 -26.29
N PRO A 202 -16.36 -5.65 -27.48
CA PRO A 202 -16.18 -6.59 -28.58
C PRO A 202 -15.16 -7.70 -28.27
N ARG A 203 -14.27 -7.51 -27.27
CA ARG A 203 -13.33 -8.56 -26.84
C ARG A 203 -14.00 -9.70 -26.07
N LEU A 204 -15.24 -9.52 -25.64
CA LEU A 204 -16.05 -10.49 -24.91
C LEU A 204 -17.19 -11.04 -25.77
N GLU A 205 -17.11 -10.85 -27.09
CA GLU A 205 -18.07 -11.42 -28.04
C GLU A 205 -18.26 -12.92 -27.80
N THR A 206 -19.52 -13.35 -27.79
CA THR A 206 -19.86 -14.74 -27.54
C THR A 206 -19.58 -15.59 -28.78
N ILE A 207 -18.75 -16.63 -28.65
CA ILE A 207 -18.37 -17.52 -29.74
C ILE A 207 -19.18 -18.82 -29.63
N GLY A 208 -20.13 -19.03 -30.55
CA GLY A 208 -20.96 -20.24 -30.54
C GLY A 208 -22.05 -20.21 -29.46
N SER A 209 -22.67 -21.35 -29.20
CA SER A 209 -23.73 -21.46 -28.19
C SER A 209 -23.16 -21.34 -26.78
N GLU A 210 -23.85 -20.60 -25.92
CA GLU A 210 -23.50 -20.38 -24.52
C GLU A 210 -24.30 -21.32 -23.61
N THR A 211 -23.62 -21.94 -22.65
CA THR A 211 -24.24 -22.82 -21.66
C THR A 211 -24.35 -22.10 -20.32
N VAL A 212 -25.57 -21.97 -19.79
CA VAL A 212 -25.86 -21.23 -18.55
C VAL A 212 -26.40 -22.16 -17.45
N ARG A 213 -25.90 -21.99 -16.22
CA ARG A 213 -26.46 -22.58 -14.99
C ARG A 213 -26.51 -21.52 -13.89
N VAL A 214 -27.46 -21.62 -12.98
CA VAL A 214 -27.59 -20.71 -11.83
C VAL A 214 -27.31 -21.45 -10.52
N GLU A 215 -26.49 -20.85 -9.66
CA GLU A 215 -26.20 -21.29 -8.29
C GLU A 215 -26.59 -20.20 -7.30
N LEU A 216 -27.12 -20.57 -6.13
CA LEU A 216 -27.43 -19.60 -5.07
C LEU A 216 -26.62 -19.90 -3.82
N PHE A 217 -26.06 -18.83 -3.25
CA PHE A 217 -25.44 -18.82 -1.93
C PHE A 217 -26.35 -18.07 -0.95
N ASN A 218 -26.53 -18.59 0.27
CA ASN A 218 -27.48 -18.08 1.28
C ASN A 218 -28.89 -17.88 0.74
N GLY A 219 -29.40 -18.75 -0.12
CA GLY A 219 -30.73 -18.64 -0.72
C GLY A 219 -31.14 -19.95 -1.40
N ALA A 220 -32.33 -19.97 -1.98
CA ALA A 220 -32.83 -21.15 -2.70
C ALA A 220 -33.51 -20.77 -4.01
N LEU A 221 -33.25 -21.54 -5.06
CA LEU A 221 -34.00 -21.44 -6.32
C LEU A 221 -35.31 -22.22 -6.17
N MET A 222 -36.44 -21.56 -6.42
CA MET A 222 -37.75 -22.20 -6.39
C MET A 222 -38.17 -22.64 -7.78
N THR A 223 -38.16 -21.71 -8.74
CA THR A 223 -38.42 -22.03 -10.16
C THR A 223 -37.52 -21.20 -11.07
N ALA A 224 -37.22 -21.73 -12.24
CA ALA A 224 -36.50 -21.03 -13.30
C ALA A 224 -37.19 -21.29 -14.64
N ARG A 225 -37.43 -20.24 -15.41
CA ARG A 225 -38.16 -20.30 -16.69
C ARG A 225 -37.36 -19.55 -17.75
N ALA A 226 -37.07 -20.22 -18.86
CA ALA A 226 -36.40 -19.61 -19.99
C ALA A 226 -37.40 -18.95 -20.94
N ALA A 227 -36.99 -17.84 -21.57
CA ALA A 227 -37.74 -17.16 -22.61
C ALA A 227 -36.81 -16.57 -23.68
N GLY A 228 -37.38 -16.18 -24.83
CA GLY A 228 -36.62 -15.78 -26.01
C GLY A 228 -35.96 -17.00 -26.67
N SER A 229 -34.73 -16.86 -27.13
CA SER A 229 -33.96 -17.94 -27.77
C SER A 229 -33.29 -18.89 -26.77
N MET A 230 -33.33 -18.57 -25.46
CA MET A 230 -32.83 -19.42 -24.38
C MET A 230 -33.68 -20.68 -24.23
N LYS A 231 -33.07 -21.86 -24.27
CA LYS A 231 -33.76 -23.16 -24.15
C LYS A 231 -33.16 -24.01 -23.05
N THR A 232 -33.99 -24.78 -22.35
CA THR A 232 -33.53 -25.77 -21.38
C THR A 232 -32.73 -26.87 -22.09
N SER A 233 -31.57 -27.24 -21.53
CA SER A 233 -30.72 -28.30 -22.07
C SER A 233 -31.41 -29.66 -21.99
N ALA A 234 -31.21 -30.52 -22.98
CA ALA A 234 -31.81 -31.85 -23.02
C ALA A 234 -31.33 -32.68 -21.81
N GLY A 235 -32.27 -33.14 -20.98
CA GLY A 235 -31.98 -33.98 -19.81
C GLY A 235 -31.58 -33.25 -18.53
N SER A 236 -31.62 -31.91 -18.49
CA SER A 236 -31.34 -31.12 -17.27
C SER A 236 -32.41 -30.07 -17.03
N SER A 237 -32.92 -29.94 -15.80
CA SER A 237 -33.86 -28.89 -15.40
C SER A 237 -33.18 -27.61 -14.89
N SER A 238 -31.85 -27.60 -14.79
CA SER A 238 -31.06 -26.54 -14.17
C SER A 238 -29.95 -25.98 -15.07
N GLN A 239 -29.99 -26.32 -16.36
CA GLN A 239 -29.02 -25.88 -17.36
C GLN A 239 -29.75 -25.42 -18.62
N TRP A 240 -29.30 -24.31 -19.18
CA TRP A 240 -29.89 -23.67 -20.35
C TRP A 240 -28.82 -23.41 -21.41
N ILE A 241 -29.26 -23.32 -22.66
CA ILE A 241 -28.42 -23.05 -23.82
C ILE A 241 -28.99 -21.84 -24.54
N LEU A 242 -28.13 -20.85 -24.78
CA LEU A 242 -28.42 -19.70 -25.64
C LEU A 242 -27.63 -19.87 -26.94
N PRO A 243 -28.29 -19.91 -28.11
CA PRO A 243 -27.57 -19.96 -29.38
C PRO A 243 -26.72 -18.71 -29.60
N ALA A 244 -25.68 -18.83 -30.43
CA ALA A 244 -24.78 -17.72 -30.75
C ALA A 244 -25.54 -16.50 -31.29
N ASN A 245 -25.17 -15.29 -30.83
CA ASN A 245 -25.70 -14.01 -31.29
C ASN A 245 -27.22 -13.81 -31.12
N GLU A 246 -27.85 -14.63 -30.28
CA GLU A 246 -29.28 -14.53 -29.98
C GLU A 246 -29.53 -13.85 -28.62
N GLU A 247 -30.72 -13.27 -28.46
CA GLU A 247 -31.17 -12.73 -27.18
C GLU A 247 -32.01 -13.76 -26.41
N GLY A 248 -31.86 -13.78 -25.10
CA GLY A 248 -32.57 -14.72 -24.24
C GLY A 248 -32.77 -14.19 -22.83
N SER A 249 -33.62 -14.85 -22.06
CA SER A 249 -33.79 -14.49 -20.65
C SER A 249 -34.10 -15.68 -19.77
N LEU A 250 -33.77 -15.53 -18.48
CA LEU A 250 -34.14 -16.44 -17.40
C LEU A 250 -34.94 -15.66 -16.37
N GLN A 251 -36.15 -16.13 -16.09
CA GLN A 251 -36.95 -15.67 -14.96
C GLN A 251 -36.78 -16.65 -13.80
N LEU A 252 -36.32 -16.15 -12.67
CA LEU A 252 -36.02 -16.91 -11.46
C LEU A 252 -36.97 -16.48 -10.36
N ASP A 253 -37.65 -17.43 -9.73
CA ASP A 253 -38.31 -17.22 -8.44
C ASP A 253 -37.36 -17.76 -7.36
N ILE A 254 -36.83 -16.87 -6.52
CA ILE A 254 -35.85 -17.25 -5.49
C ILE A 254 -36.37 -16.93 -4.09
N LEU A 255 -35.90 -17.68 -3.09
CA LEU A 255 -35.97 -17.28 -1.69
C LEU A 255 -34.64 -16.60 -1.35
N ALA A 256 -34.69 -15.28 -1.20
CA ALA A 256 -33.56 -14.44 -0.85
C ALA A 256 -33.55 -14.14 0.65
N THR A 257 -32.37 -14.15 1.23
CA THR A 257 -32.13 -13.84 2.63
C THR A 257 -32.08 -12.33 2.83
N VAL A 258 -32.82 -11.85 3.83
CA VAL A 258 -32.92 -10.45 4.22
C VAL A 258 -32.51 -10.34 5.69
N ASP A 259 -31.42 -9.60 5.95
CA ASP A 259 -30.96 -9.26 7.29
C ASP A 259 -31.58 -7.91 7.71
N PRO A 260 -32.38 -7.85 8.79
CA PRO A 260 -32.99 -6.61 9.27
C PRO A 260 -31.98 -5.58 9.81
N SER A 261 -30.76 -6.01 10.14
CA SER A 261 -29.68 -5.17 10.69
C SER A 261 -28.64 -4.73 9.65
N GLY A 262 -28.70 -5.27 8.43
CA GLY A 262 -27.81 -4.92 7.31
C GLY A 262 -27.28 -6.15 6.57
N ALA A 263 -27.27 -6.12 5.24
CA ALA A 263 -27.08 -7.30 4.38
C ALA A 263 -25.65 -7.90 4.35
N LEU A 264 -24.72 -7.48 5.22
CA LEU A 264 -23.30 -7.81 5.04
C LEU A 264 -22.98 -9.32 5.09
N TYR A 265 -23.59 -10.05 6.04
CA TYR A 265 -23.15 -11.42 6.38
C TYR A 265 -23.93 -12.52 5.66
N ASP A 266 -25.25 -12.37 5.58
CA ASP A 266 -26.14 -13.43 5.10
C ASP A 266 -26.73 -13.16 3.72
N ARG A 267 -26.20 -12.16 2.99
CA ARG A 267 -26.72 -11.81 1.66
C ARG A 267 -26.81 -13.02 0.74
N THR A 268 -27.92 -13.10 0.01
CA THR A 268 -28.05 -14.03 -1.10
C THR A 268 -27.27 -13.54 -2.30
N ILE A 269 -26.46 -14.43 -2.85
CA ILE A 269 -25.69 -14.18 -4.07
C ILE A 269 -26.12 -15.20 -5.10
N VAL A 270 -26.46 -14.72 -6.29
CA VAL A 270 -26.84 -15.53 -7.44
C VAL A 270 -25.66 -15.56 -8.40
N THR A 271 -25.08 -16.75 -8.58
CA THR A 271 -23.98 -16.97 -9.51
C THR A 271 -24.53 -17.52 -10.82
N VAL A 272 -24.32 -16.78 -11.90
CA VAL A 272 -24.58 -17.20 -13.27
C VAL A 272 -23.31 -17.87 -13.79
N ARG A 273 -23.31 -19.21 -13.80
CA ARG A 273 -22.27 -20.00 -14.45
C ARG A 273 -22.50 -19.97 -15.94
N SER A 274 -21.49 -19.53 -16.67
CA SER A 274 -21.45 -19.51 -18.12
C SER A 274 -20.07 -19.93 -18.57
N ASP A 275 -19.99 -20.65 -19.68
CA ASP A 275 -18.73 -20.99 -20.35
C ASP A 275 -18.11 -19.78 -21.08
N GLN A 276 -18.84 -18.67 -21.21
CA GLN A 276 -18.37 -17.47 -21.90
C GLN A 276 -18.35 -16.23 -21.03
N ARG A 277 -19.41 -15.97 -20.27
CA ARG A 277 -19.60 -14.73 -19.48
C ARG A 277 -20.10 -14.97 -18.05
N PRO A 278 -19.36 -15.73 -17.22
CA PRO A 278 -19.77 -16.01 -15.85
C PRO A 278 -19.64 -14.78 -14.95
N PHE A 279 -20.64 -14.55 -14.10
CA PHE A 279 -20.65 -13.48 -13.10
C PHE A 279 -21.58 -13.83 -11.94
N SER A 280 -21.50 -13.07 -10.84
CA SER A 280 -22.52 -13.11 -9.79
C SER A 280 -23.14 -11.74 -9.57
N PHE A 281 -24.34 -11.71 -9.00
CA PHE A 281 -24.95 -10.48 -8.50
C PHE A 281 -25.55 -10.73 -7.12
N ALA A 282 -25.68 -9.66 -6.34
CA ALA A 282 -26.30 -9.74 -5.04
C ALA A 282 -27.82 -9.51 -5.16
N ALA A 283 -28.61 -10.39 -4.53
CA ALA A 283 -30.06 -10.34 -4.62
C ALA A 283 -30.63 -9.08 -3.94
N ASP A 284 -29.93 -8.54 -2.94
CA ASP A 284 -30.38 -7.36 -2.20
C ASP A 284 -30.31 -6.07 -3.05
N ASP A 285 -29.40 -5.97 -4.02
CA ASP A 285 -29.39 -4.89 -5.01
C ASP A 285 -30.68 -4.92 -5.85
N VAL A 286 -31.06 -6.10 -6.35
CA VAL A 286 -32.30 -6.29 -7.12
C VAL A 286 -33.54 -6.02 -6.26
N ALA A 287 -33.53 -6.45 -5.00
CA ALA A 287 -34.62 -6.21 -4.06
C ALA A 287 -34.82 -4.71 -3.75
N ARG A 288 -33.75 -3.91 -3.74
CA ARG A 288 -33.80 -2.44 -3.64
C ARG A 288 -34.32 -1.76 -4.91
N GLY A 289 -34.51 -2.51 -6.00
CA GLY A 289 -34.97 -2.00 -7.29
C GLY A 289 -33.84 -1.55 -8.21
N GLU A 290 -32.59 -1.88 -7.89
CA GLU A 290 -31.46 -1.59 -8.79
C GLU A 290 -31.56 -2.42 -10.07
N ARG A 291 -31.17 -1.80 -11.19
CA ARG A 291 -31.06 -2.44 -12.50
C ARG A 291 -29.58 -2.72 -12.77
N ILE A 292 -29.17 -3.95 -12.57
CA ILE A 292 -27.76 -4.36 -12.62
C ILE A 292 -27.38 -4.61 -14.07
N LEU A 293 -26.81 -3.60 -14.74
CA LEU A 293 -26.29 -3.72 -16.10
C LEU A 293 -24.79 -4.00 -16.07
N VAL A 294 -24.43 -5.24 -16.41
CA VAL A 294 -23.05 -5.66 -16.66
C VAL A 294 -22.81 -5.59 -18.17
N ASP A 295 -22.63 -4.37 -18.67
CA ASP A 295 -22.74 -4.09 -20.11
C ASP A 295 -21.65 -4.79 -20.93
N ASP A 296 -20.45 -4.90 -20.36
CA ASP A 296 -19.31 -5.65 -20.92
C ASP A 296 -19.63 -7.11 -21.18
N LEU A 297 -20.53 -7.71 -20.38
CA LEU A 297 -21.01 -9.08 -20.58
C LEU A 297 -22.32 -9.14 -21.37
N GLY A 298 -22.94 -8.00 -21.67
CA GLY A 298 -24.23 -7.93 -22.37
C GLY A 298 -25.38 -8.46 -21.53
N VAL A 299 -25.33 -8.27 -20.20
CA VAL A 299 -26.33 -8.80 -19.27
C VAL A 299 -26.99 -7.69 -18.46
N LEU A 300 -28.31 -7.76 -18.34
CA LEU A 300 -29.11 -6.92 -17.45
C LEU A 300 -29.88 -7.81 -16.47
N VAL A 301 -29.71 -7.56 -15.17
CA VAL A 301 -30.51 -8.18 -14.11
C VAL A 301 -31.47 -7.16 -13.52
N VAL A 302 -32.74 -7.53 -13.46
CA VAL A 302 -33.81 -6.70 -12.90
C VAL A 302 -34.73 -7.51 -12.00
N ARG A 303 -35.54 -6.82 -11.20
CA ARG A 303 -36.64 -7.45 -10.47
C ARG A 303 -37.63 -8.02 -11.47
N GLY A 304 -38.24 -9.17 -11.17
CA GLY A 304 -39.04 -9.93 -12.14
C GLY A 304 -40.31 -9.22 -12.62
N ASP A 305 -40.76 -8.18 -11.91
CA ASP A 305 -41.89 -7.33 -12.30
C ASP A 305 -41.47 -6.04 -13.03
N ASP A 306 -40.17 -5.76 -13.17
CA ASP A 306 -39.68 -4.66 -14.00
C ASP A 306 -39.74 -5.09 -15.48
N PRO A 307 -40.54 -4.42 -16.33
CA PRO A 307 -40.73 -4.83 -17.72
C PRO A 307 -39.57 -4.44 -18.64
N ILE A 308 -38.60 -3.64 -18.19
CA ILE A 308 -37.58 -3.07 -19.08
C ILE A 308 -36.71 -4.13 -19.75
N GLY A 309 -36.47 -4.00 -21.06
CA GLY A 309 -35.53 -4.85 -21.80
C GLY A 309 -34.10 -4.29 -21.79
N LEU A 310 -33.10 -5.11 -22.14
CA LEU A 310 -31.70 -4.70 -22.21
C LEU A 310 -31.48 -3.52 -23.17
N ALA A 311 -31.98 -3.61 -24.40
CA ALA A 311 -31.85 -2.54 -25.39
C ALA A 311 -32.55 -1.24 -24.97
N ALA A 312 -33.74 -1.36 -24.34
CA ALA A 312 -34.48 -0.20 -23.82
C ALA A 312 -33.73 0.47 -22.66
N TYR A 313 -33.14 -0.32 -21.75
CA TYR A 313 -32.35 0.22 -20.65
C TYR A 313 -31.06 0.88 -21.13
N ARG A 314 -30.34 0.27 -22.09
CA ARG A 314 -29.19 0.90 -22.76
C ARG A 314 -29.58 2.25 -23.38
N LYS A 315 -30.75 2.34 -24.03
CA LYS A 315 -31.26 3.61 -24.59
C LYS A 315 -31.56 4.63 -23.50
N ALA A 316 -32.30 4.26 -22.46
CA ALA A 316 -32.60 5.15 -21.33
C ALA A 316 -31.33 5.65 -20.63
N ARG A 317 -30.29 4.82 -20.58
CA ARG A 317 -28.99 5.18 -20.01
C ARG A 317 -28.19 6.18 -20.84
N LYS A 318 -28.40 6.28 -22.16
CA LYS A 318 -27.78 7.34 -22.96
C LYS A 318 -28.24 8.74 -22.54
N GLU A 319 -29.37 8.84 -21.84
CA GLU A 319 -29.88 10.09 -21.26
C GLU A 319 -29.24 10.41 -19.89
N PHE A 320 -28.53 9.45 -19.27
CA PHE A 320 -27.78 9.65 -18.04
C PHE A 320 -26.40 10.25 -18.35
N SER A 321 -26.10 11.41 -17.76
CA SER A 321 -24.85 12.13 -18.01
C SER A 321 -23.64 11.62 -17.20
N GLY A 322 -23.85 10.70 -16.25
CA GLY A 322 -22.78 10.22 -15.39
C GLY A 322 -21.75 9.38 -16.14
N LYS A 323 -20.50 9.51 -15.70
CA LYS A 323 -19.33 8.78 -16.16
C LYS A 323 -18.54 8.25 -14.97
N THR A 324 -17.84 7.15 -15.15
CA THR A 324 -16.84 6.66 -14.19
C THR A 324 -15.71 7.69 -14.07
N VAL A 325 -15.06 7.78 -12.91
CA VAL A 325 -13.85 8.57 -12.69
C VAL A 325 -12.79 8.19 -13.70
N TYR A 326 -12.62 6.88 -13.95
CA TYR A 326 -11.72 6.36 -14.97
C TYR A 326 -11.95 7.00 -16.35
N ASP A 327 -13.19 7.04 -16.85
CA ASP A 327 -13.51 7.63 -18.15
C ASP A 327 -13.42 9.17 -18.14
N ARG A 328 -13.67 9.82 -16.99
CA ARG A 328 -13.57 11.28 -16.85
C ARG A 328 -12.13 11.78 -17.02
N VAL A 329 -11.13 11.01 -16.59
CA VAL A 329 -9.71 11.42 -16.66
C VAL A 329 -9.28 11.72 -18.09
N PHE A 330 -9.70 10.94 -19.07
CA PHE A 330 -9.35 11.18 -20.48
C PHE A 330 -9.94 12.47 -21.06
N ALA A 331 -11.01 12.99 -20.45
CA ALA A 331 -11.64 14.25 -20.85
C ALA A 331 -11.05 15.47 -20.10
N GLU A 332 -10.25 15.25 -19.06
CA GLU A 332 -9.57 16.30 -18.32
C GLU A 332 -8.24 16.67 -18.99
N PRO A 333 -7.80 17.93 -18.90
CA PRO A 333 -6.43 18.29 -19.27
C PRO A 333 -5.43 17.43 -18.48
N GLU A 334 -4.39 16.94 -19.17
CA GLU A 334 -3.32 16.14 -18.57
C GLU A 334 -2.81 16.80 -17.26
N GLN A 335 -2.68 15.99 -16.21
CA GLN A 335 -2.29 16.49 -14.90
C GLN A 335 -0.91 17.16 -14.94
N THR A 336 -0.75 18.20 -14.12
CA THR A 336 0.55 18.84 -13.88
C THR A 336 0.87 18.77 -12.40
N LEU A 337 2.16 18.71 -12.05
CA LEU A 337 2.58 18.73 -10.65
C LEU A 337 2.06 20.00 -9.93
N SER A 338 2.06 21.16 -10.62
CA SER A 338 1.54 22.41 -10.05
C SER A 338 0.02 22.41 -9.81
N ARG A 339 -0.78 21.68 -10.61
CA ARG A 339 -2.23 21.51 -10.36
C ARG A 339 -2.44 20.54 -9.19
N ALA A 340 -1.78 19.38 -9.22
CA ALA A 340 -1.84 18.41 -8.12
C ALA A 340 -1.51 19.06 -6.77
N TRP A 341 -0.40 19.81 -6.69
CA TRP A 341 0.00 20.50 -5.46
C TRP A 341 -1.00 21.55 -4.97
N ARG A 342 -1.50 22.43 -5.86
CA ARG A 342 -2.45 23.49 -5.47
C ARG A 342 -3.80 22.95 -4.99
N ASP A 343 -4.18 21.78 -5.48
CA ASP A 343 -5.44 21.15 -5.11
C ASP A 343 -5.32 20.31 -3.82
N MET A 344 -4.11 20.02 -3.34
CA MET A 344 -3.89 19.37 -2.03
C MET A 344 -4.14 20.34 -0.87
N PRO A 345 -4.57 19.85 0.31
CA PRO A 345 -4.64 20.67 1.51
C PRO A 345 -3.24 21.09 1.99
N LEU A 346 -3.20 22.09 2.87
CA LEU A 346 -1.97 22.50 3.53
C LEU A 346 -1.38 21.35 4.36
N LYS A 347 -0.06 21.22 4.34
CA LYS A 347 0.66 20.18 5.07
C LYS A 347 1.05 20.65 6.45
N HIS A 348 0.86 19.78 7.43
CA HIS A 348 1.44 19.93 8.76
C HIS A 348 2.95 19.66 8.68
N PRO A 349 3.79 20.43 9.41
CA PRO A 349 5.23 20.27 9.37
C PRO A 349 5.71 18.86 9.75
N LEU A 350 6.67 18.34 9.00
CA LEU A 350 7.35 17.06 9.25
C LEU A 350 8.76 17.30 9.83
N TYR A 351 9.32 16.38 10.63
CA TYR A 351 10.71 16.45 11.11
C TYR A 351 11.74 16.11 10.00
N PHE A 352 12.99 16.51 10.19
CA PHE A 352 14.10 16.15 9.29
C PHE A 352 15.04 15.10 9.91
N VAL A 353 15.60 14.20 9.11
CA VAL A 353 16.54 13.16 9.55
C VAL A 353 17.97 13.49 9.16
N HIS A 354 18.84 13.54 10.17
CA HIS A 354 20.29 13.63 10.01
C HIS A 354 20.91 12.25 10.15
N GLY A 355 21.70 11.83 9.15
CA GLY A 355 22.30 10.51 9.11
C GLY A 355 23.51 10.40 8.18
N LEU A 356 24.31 9.36 8.39
CA LEU A 356 25.43 8.96 7.55
C LEU A 356 25.18 7.57 6.94
N PRO A 357 25.80 7.21 5.79
CA PRO A 357 25.56 5.93 5.13
C PRO A 357 25.73 4.70 6.03
N GLY A 358 24.63 3.98 6.24
CA GLY A 358 24.55 2.73 6.98
C GLY A 358 24.89 2.80 8.46
N ASN A 359 24.79 3.99 9.05
CA ASN A 359 25.05 4.24 10.47
C ASN A 359 23.73 4.34 11.25
N ARG A 360 23.69 3.79 12.47
CA ARG A 360 22.49 3.84 13.32
C ARG A 360 22.42 5.03 14.27
N ASN A 361 23.50 5.80 14.42
CA ASN A 361 23.54 6.96 15.31
C ASN A 361 22.94 8.18 14.63
N LEU A 362 21.64 8.11 14.37
CA LEU A 362 20.85 9.14 13.71
C LEU A 362 20.34 10.19 14.70
N MET A 363 19.96 11.36 14.17
CA MET A 363 19.27 12.41 14.93
C MET A 363 18.14 12.97 14.07
N ARG A 364 17.02 13.33 14.68
CA ARG A 364 15.96 14.10 13.99
C ARG A 364 15.90 15.53 14.50
N GLN A 365 15.57 16.45 13.60
CA GLN A 365 15.33 17.85 13.90
C GLN A 365 13.84 18.15 13.72
N GLU A 366 13.19 18.51 14.81
CA GLU A 366 11.78 18.91 14.83
C GLU A 366 11.61 20.28 14.14
N PRO A 367 10.42 20.62 13.62
CA PRO A 367 10.23 21.90 12.93
C PRO A 367 10.43 23.13 13.84
N ASN A 368 10.24 23.00 15.16
CA ASN A 368 10.61 23.99 16.17
C ASN A 368 12.12 24.07 16.47
N GLY A 369 12.96 23.33 15.74
CA GLY A 369 14.42 23.32 15.88
C GLY A 369 14.98 22.45 17.01
N ALA A 370 14.12 21.76 17.78
CA ALA A 370 14.58 20.77 18.75
C ALA A 370 15.31 19.60 18.06
N ILE A 371 16.30 19.03 18.74
CA ILE A 371 17.09 17.90 18.24
C ILE A 371 16.81 16.68 19.11
N VAL A 372 16.43 15.57 18.48
CA VAL A 372 16.21 14.30 19.17
C VAL A 372 17.25 13.29 18.71
N VAL A 373 18.04 12.80 19.65
CA VAL A 373 19.08 11.79 19.41
C VAL A 373 18.44 10.40 19.50
N ALA A 374 18.72 9.55 18.50
CA ALA A 374 18.36 8.14 18.57
C ALA A 374 19.05 7.49 19.77
N GLY A 375 18.27 7.00 20.73
CA GLY A 375 18.75 6.24 21.88
C GLY A 375 18.10 4.86 21.92
N LYS A 376 18.62 3.97 22.76
CA LYS A 376 18.06 2.70 23.34
C LYS A 376 16.91 1.94 22.61
N SER A 377 16.72 2.14 21.32
CA SER A 377 15.71 1.48 20.48
C SER A 377 16.08 0.02 20.28
N ARG A 378 15.20 -0.74 19.61
CA ARG A 378 15.44 -2.14 19.27
C ARG A 378 16.83 -2.34 18.65
N TRP A 379 17.30 -1.43 17.79
CA TRP A 379 18.57 -1.59 17.08
C TRP A 379 19.81 -1.51 17.96
N PHE A 380 19.77 -0.74 19.04
CA PHE A 380 20.87 -0.68 20.01
C PHE A 380 20.85 -1.88 20.98
N LYS A 381 19.65 -2.42 21.27
CA LYS A 381 19.46 -3.59 22.14
C LYS A 381 19.81 -4.90 21.43
N SER A 382 19.40 -5.06 20.18
CA SER A 382 19.62 -6.26 19.37
C SER A 382 21.07 -6.40 18.89
N PHE A 383 21.77 -5.28 18.70
CA PHE A 383 23.14 -5.25 18.20
C PHE A 383 24.05 -4.40 19.11
N PRO A 384 24.22 -4.74 20.39
CA PRO A 384 24.91 -3.88 21.34
C PRO A 384 26.39 -3.66 20.94
N SER A 385 26.90 -2.45 21.21
CA SER A 385 28.33 -2.12 21.03
C SER A 385 28.84 -1.23 22.16
N SER A 386 30.11 -1.41 22.52
CA SER A 386 30.82 -0.56 23.48
C SER A 386 31.16 0.83 22.91
N ARG A 387 31.18 0.97 21.57
CA ARG A 387 31.48 2.24 20.89
C ARG A 387 30.34 3.24 21.02
N ASP A 388 29.09 2.77 21.03
CA ASP A 388 27.91 3.63 21.09
C ASP A 388 26.87 3.24 22.15
N ALA A 389 26.23 2.08 22.07
CA ALA A 389 25.07 1.70 22.87
C ALA A 389 25.35 1.79 24.38
N ALA A 390 26.53 1.32 24.81
CA ALA A 390 26.98 1.40 26.21
C ALA A 390 27.21 2.84 26.70
N ARG A 391 27.41 3.79 25.77
CA ARG A 391 27.73 5.20 26.05
C ARG A 391 26.51 6.12 25.95
N LYS A 392 25.31 5.58 25.66
CA LYS A 392 24.05 6.32 25.68
C LYS A 392 23.47 6.40 27.09
N GLN A 393 24.11 7.22 27.92
CA GLN A 393 23.83 7.32 29.35
C GLN A 393 22.65 8.26 29.65
N TRP A 394 21.46 7.94 29.15
CA TRP A 394 20.17 8.58 29.48
C TRP A 394 19.08 7.50 29.57
N GLU A 395 17.99 7.73 30.30
CA GLU A 395 17.03 6.66 30.61
C GLU A 395 16.06 6.36 29.47
N SER A 396 15.57 7.39 28.77
CA SER A 396 14.56 7.29 27.71
C SER A 396 15.06 6.61 26.44
N GLU A 397 14.13 6.09 25.63
CA GLU A 397 14.45 5.53 24.31
C GLU A 397 14.91 6.62 23.34
N HIS A 398 14.42 7.85 23.46
CA HIS A 398 14.98 8.98 22.72
C HIS A 398 15.37 10.08 23.69
N HIS A 399 16.40 10.85 23.35
CA HIS A 399 16.83 11.97 24.18
C HIS A 399 16.77 13.27 23.38
N GLY A 400 15.94 14.20 23.81
CA GLY A 400 15.68 15.45 23.11
C GLY A 400 16.37 16.66 23.75
N TYR A 401 16.75 17.62 22.91
CA TYR A 401 17.26 18.93 23.29
C TYR A 401 16.38 20.02 22.68
N SER A 402 15.90 20.95 23.51
CA SER A 402 15.24 22.17 23.07
C SER A 402 16.20 23.35 23.19
N PHE A 403 16.06 24.30 22.27
CA PHE A 403 16.91 25.51 22.22
C PHE A 403 16.10 26.80 22.40
N GLY A 404 14.79 26.69 22.63
CA GLY A 404 13.90 27.83 22.89
C GLY A 404 13.69 28.74 21.68
N PHE A 405 13.79 28.19 20.46
CA PHE A 405 13.42 28.91 19.24
C PHE A 405 11.92 29.29 19.26
N PRO A 406 11.53 30.33 18.50
CA PRO A 406 10.13 30.72 18.39
C PRO A 406 9.23 29.57 17.92
N PRO A 407 7.96 29.53 18.36
CA PRO A 407 7.00 28.54 17.91
C PRO A 407 6.74 28.64 16.39
N GLU A 408 6.28 27.54 15.82
CA GLU A 408 6.09 27.35 14.36
C GLU A 408 4.98 28.23 13.76
N ASP A 409 4.10 28.79 14.58
CA ASP A 409 3.07 29.76 14.16
C ASP A 409 3.67 31.14 13.80
N ARG A 410 4.95 31.36 14.07
CA ARG A 410 5.70 32.55 13.67
C ARG A 410 6.20 32.44 12.23
N ARG A 411 6.45 33.60 11.61
CA ARG A 411 7.00 33.66 10.24
C ARG A 411 8.37 32.97 10.21
N GLY A 412 8.48 31.90 9.43
CA GLY A 412 9.68 31.10 9.33
C GLY A 412 9.68 30.19 8.10
N GLY A 413 10.73 29.37 7.98
CA GLY A 413 10.90 28.46 6.84
C GLY A 413 12.07 27.52 7.01
N ARG A 414 12.14 26.53 6.12
CA ARG A 414 13.18 25.51 6.07
C ARG A 414 13.68 25.33 4.65
N GLU A 415 14.96 25.04 4.49
CA GLU A 415 15.55 24.70 3.19
C GLU A 415 16.83 23.88 3.33
N LEU A 416 17.07 23.01 2.35
CA LEU A 416 18.32 22.29 2.19
C LEU A 416 19.29 23.08 1.31
N ALA A 417 20.58 23.04 1.63
CA ALA A 417 21.61 23.65 0.78
C ALA A 417 21.60 23.04 -0.64
N GLU A 418 21.62 23.90 -1.66
CA GLU A 418 21.46 23.51 -3.08
C GLU A 418 20.20 22.67 -3.35
N GLY A 419 19.19 22.75 -2.50
CA GLY A 419 17.92 22.03 -2.63
C GLY A 419 17.94 20.58 -2.14
N TYR A 420 19.09 19.91 -2.02
CA TYR A 420 19.15 18.47 -1.68
C TYR A 420 20.27 18.05 -0.72
N LEU A 421 21.27 18.89 -0.45
CA LEU A 421 22.38 18.52 0.43
C LEU A 421 21.93 18.49 1.90
N PRO A 422 22.45 17.58 2.74
CA PRO A 422 22.07 17.45 4.16
C PRO A 422 22.66 18.55 5.05
N LEU A 423 22.51 19.80 4.63
CA LEU A 423 22.74 21.01 5.41
C LEU A 423 21.38 21.71 5.48
N LEU A 424 20.70 21.54 6.60
CA LEU A 424 19.36 22.08 6.81
C LEU A 424 19.47 23.47 7.45
N ARG A 425 18.82 24.45 6.84
CA ARG A 425 18.62 25.79 7.40
C ARG A 425 17.16 25.93 7.82
N THR A 426 16.92 26.26 9.07
CA THR A 426 15.61 26.60 9.63
C THR A 426 15.67 28.03 10.18
N HIS A 427 14.64 28.84 9.94
CA HIS A 427 14.64 30.23 10.39
C HIS A 427 13.28 30.70 10.89
N TRP A 428 13.30 31.68 11.79
CA TRP A 428 12.12 32.27 12.45
C TRP A 428 12.31 33.77 12.67
N GLN A 429 11.20 34.50 12.65
CA GLN A 429 11.13 35.90 13.06
C GLN A 429 10.31 36.05 14.35
N ASP A 430 10.91 36.62 15.39
CA ASP A 430 10.24 36.99 16.63
C ASP A 430 10.49 38.46 16.99
N GLY A 431 9.48 39.29 16.76
CA GLY A 431 9.61 40.75 16.89
C GLY A 431 10.77 41.27 16.03
N PRO A 432 11.73 42.03 16.59
CA PRO A 432 12.89 42.53 15.85
C PRO A 432 14.00 41.50 15.67
N ILE A 433 13.92 40.31 16.29
CA ILE A 433 14.99 39.31 16.23
C ILE A 433 14.66 38.21 15.23
N PHE A 434 15.59 37.99 14.31
CA PHE A 434 15.63 36.87 13.40
C PHE A 434 16.54 35.78 13.96
N TYR A 435 16.05 34.55 13.98
CA TYR A 435 16.78 33.35 14.39
C TYR A 435 16.99 32.46 13.17
N GLU A 436 18.20 31.95 12.98
CA GLU A 436 18.54 30.97 11.95
C GLU A 436 19.36 29.84 12.57
N GLN A 437 18.88 28.61 12.43
CA GLN A 437 19.54 27.37 12.80
C GLN A 437 20.04 26.69 11.52
N SER A 438 21.34 26.40 11.43
CA SER A 438 21.94 25.59 10.36
C SER A 438 22.53 24.31 10.96
N THR A 439 22.19 23.14 10.44
CA THR A 439 22.61 21.84 11.00
C THR A 439 23.19 20.92 9.94
N VAL A 440 24.26 20.21 10.32
CA VAL A 440 24.90 19.17 9.50
C VAL A 440 25.48 18.07 10.40
N MET A 441 25.37 16.81 10.01
CA MET A 441 25.89 15.67 10.78
C MET A 441 27.20 15.13 10.23
N ASP A 442 28.14 14.89 11.12
CA ASP A 442 29.47 14.34 10.85
C ASP A 442 29.74 13.11 11.74
N LYS A 443 30.79 12.36 11.40
CA LYS A 443 31.27 11.25 12.24
C LYS A 443 32.12 11.78 13.40
N LEU A 444 31.90 11.23 14.59
CA LEU A 444 32.70 11.51 15.79
C LEU A 444 33.98 10.66 15.74
N GLY A 445 35.03 11.17 15.09
CA GLY A 445 36.33 10.51 14.96
C GLY A 445 37.20 11.06 13.82
N SER A 446 38.46 10.61 13.73
CA SER A 446 39.45 11.12 12.76
C SER A 446 39.37 10.49 11.37
N ASP A 447 39.02 9.20 11.27
CA ASP A 447 38.81 8.51 10.00
C ASP A 447 37.34 8.57 9.57
N TRP A 448 37.02 9.55 8.72
CA TRP A 448 35.67 9.78 8.23
C TRP A 448 35.34 8.99 6.95
N ILE A 449 36.33 8.38 6.28
CA ILE A 449 36.14 7.70 4.99
C ILE A 449 35.32 6.42 5.19
N VAL A 450 35.53 5.73 6.32
CA VAL A 450 34.81 4.51 6.66
C VAL A 450 33.84 4.78 7.81
N VAL A 451 32.54 4.81 7.51
CA VAL A 451 31.47 4.88 8.52
C VAL A 451 31.00 3.47 8.85
N ARG A 452 31.10 3.03 10.10
CA ARG A 452 30.56 1.76 10.60
C ARG A 452 29.13 1.94 11.11
N LEU A 453 28.43 0.83 11.36
CA LEU A 453 27.10 0.85 11.96
C LEU A 453 27.10 1.64 13.28
N ASP A 454 28.05 1.33 14.16
CA ASP A 454 28.14 1.78 15.55
C ASP A 454 29.14 2.93 15.77
N ASP A 455 29.62 3.55 14.71
CA ASP A 455 30.42 4.77 14.83
C ASP A 455 29.54 5.89 15.42
N PRO A 456 29.96 6.53 16.52
CA PRO A 456 29.24 7.68 17.04
C PRO A 456 29.27 8.86 16.04
N THR A 457 28.25 9.70 16.08
CA THR A 457 28.10 10.88 15.22
C THR A 457 28.08 12.16 16.06
N VAL A 458 28.25 13.29 15.40
CA VAL A 458 28.08 14.62 15.96
C VAL A 458 27.23 15.47 15.03
N LEU A 459 26.20 16.10 15.57
CA LEU A 459 25.49 17.17 14.88
C LEU A 459 26.16 18.50 15.19
N LEU A 460 26.66 19.14 14.14
CA LEU A 460 27.19 20.49 14.20
C LEU A 460 26.04 21.45 13.92
N MET A 461 25.83 22.43 14.79
CA MET A 461 24.76 23.40 14.65
C MET A 461 25.31 24.82 14.79
N ARG A 462 25.03 25.67 13.80
CA ARG A 462 25.25 27.11 13.87
C ARG A 462 23.91 27.81 14.13
N VAL A 463 23.85 28.68 15.13
CA VAL A 463 22.71 29.53 15.41
C VAL A 463 23.09 30.98 15.18
N ARG A 464 22.55 31.58 14.12
CA ARG A 464 22.69 33.00 13.83
C ARG A 464 21.50 33.76 14.38
N VAL A 465 21.76 34.79 15.18
CA VAL A 465 20.75 35.75 15.62
C VAL A 465 21.04 37.11 15.02
N ALA A 466 20.02 37.79 14.50
CA ALA A 466 20.16 39.11 13.90
C ALA A 466 19.02 40.03 14.33
N ASN A 467 19.34 41.27 14.64
CA ASN A 467 18.33 42.30 14.83
C ASN A 467 17.98 42.92 13.48
N THR A 468 16.79 42.62 12.96
CA THR A 468 16.31 43.11 11.66
C THR A 468 15.65 44.47 11.75
N SER A 469 15.55 45.07 12.95
CA SER A 469 15.06 46.44 13.12
C SER A 469 16.09 47.45 12.64
N ALA A 470 15.62 48.53 12.01
CA ALA A 470 16.46 49.65 11.60
C ALA A 470 16.70 50.67 12.72
N SER A 471 15.95 50.59 13.83
CA SER A 471 15.92 51.67 14.84
C SER A 471 15.81 51.23 16.30
N GLN A 472 15.51 49.96 16.56
CA GLN A 472 15.32 49.46 17.92
C GLN A 472 16.34 48.37 18.25
N ALA A 473 16.96 48.43 19.42
CA ALA A 473 17.70 47.31 19.97
C ALA A 473 16.74 46.15 20.32
N GLY A 474 17.22 44.92 20.25
CA GLY A 474 16.45 43.72 20.60
C GLY A 474 17.31 42.72 21.36
N THR A 475 16.69 41.94 22.25
CA THR A 475 17.39 40.89 23.01
C THR A 475 17.07 39.53 22.42
N ALA A 476 18.08 38.88 21.85
CA ALA A 476 18.01 37.48 21.46
C ALA A 476 18.07 36.59 22.71
N ARG A 477 17.23 35.55 22.77
CA ARG A 477 17.18 34.59 23.89
C ARG A 477 17.09 33.17 23.35
N LEU A 478 17.86 32.27 23.95
CA LEU A 478 17.76 30.83 23.73
C LEU A 478 17.59 30.16 25.10
N PHE A 479 16.73 29.15 25.17
CA PHE A 479 16.54 28.34 26.37
C PHE A 479 16.91 26.89 26.06
N LEU A 480 18.02 26.46 26.64
CA LEU A 480 18.62 25.15 26.44
C LEU A 480 18.05 24.17 27.46
N GLY A 481 17.18 23.27 27.02
CA GLY A 481 16.52 22.28 27.88
C GLY A 481 16.61 20.86 27.32
N ALA A 482 16.28 19.88 28.16
CA ALA A 482 16.12 18.48 27.74
C ALA A 482 14.62 18.14 27.59
N GLN A 483 14.32 17.19 26.69
CA GLN A 483 12.96 16.72 26.42
C GLN A 483 12.84 15.18 26.55
N PRO A 484 11.73 14.67 27.12
CA PRO A 484 10.66 15.44 27.77
C PRO A 484 11.16 16.13 29.06
N ALA A 485 10.55 17.27 29.40
CA ALA A 485 10.97 18.07 30.53
C ALA A 485 10.94 17.26 31.84
N GLY A 486 11.95 17.44 32.69
CA GLY A 486 12.08 16.73 33.97
C GLY A 486 12.80 15.37 33.89
N THR A 487 13.21 14.92 32.70
CA THR A 487 14.09 13.73 32.57
C THR A 487 15.53 14.02 32.96
N GLU A 488 16.04 15.18 32.55
CA GLU A 488 17.36 15.71 32.93
C GLU A 488 17.28 17.23 33.03
N THR A 489 17.95 17.82 34.02
CA THR A 489 18.13 19.28 34.12
C THR A 489 19.52 19.63 33.59
N LEU A 490 19.55 20.45 32.54
CA LEU A 490 20.80 20.91 31.94
C LEU A 490 21.37 22.09 32.71
N TYR A 491 22.69 22.12 32.89
CA TYR A 491 23.42 23.27 33.43
C TYR A 491 24.72 23.50 32.64
N ALA A 492 25.16 24.75 32.59
CA ALA A 492 26.40 25.16 31.95
C ALA A 492 27.56 25.18 32.96
N ASP A 493 28.68 24.59 32.55
CA ASP A 493 30.00 24.73 33.17
C ASP A 493 30.98 25.18 32.08
N GLY A 494 31.28 26.48 32.06
CA GLY A 494 32.02 27.11 30.97
C GLY A 494 31.32 26.92 29.61
N ASN A 495 31.99 26.25 28.67
CA ASN A 495 31.46 25.92 27.35
C ASN A 495 30.79 24.54 27.26
N ARG A 496 30.64 23.84 28.39
CA ARG A 496 30.06 22.49 28.48
C ARG A 496 28.63 22.59 28.98
N ILE A 497 27.70 21.95 28.28
CA ILE A 497 26.35 21.72 28.78
C ILE A 497 26.28 20.31 29.33
N LEU A 498 26.05 20.23 30.64
CA LEU A 498 26.05 19.01 31.43
C LEU A 498 24.63 18.69 31.91
N ALA A 499 24.35 17.42 32.12
CA ALA A 499 23.20 16.94 32.87
C ALA A 499 23.69 16.34 34.21
N ASP A 500 22.97 16.59 35.30
CA ASP A 500 23.19 15.89 36.56
C ASP A 500 22.44 14.55 36.54
N TYR A 501 23.16 13.45 36.68
CA TYR A 501 22.58 12.14 36.90
C TYR A 501 23.08 11.57 38.24
N GLN A 502 22.22 11.60 39.25
CA GLN A 502 22.53 11.06 40.59
C GLN A 502 23.84 11.62 41.19
N GLY A 503 24.13 12.90 40.96
CA GLY A 503 25.35 13.56 41.43
C GLY A 503 26.56 13.36 40.51
N GLN A 504 26.41 12.70 39.37
CA GLN A 504 27.47 12.53 38.37
C GLN A 504 27.21 13.41 37.15
N PRO A 505 28.13 14.31 36.79
CA PRO A 505 28.00 15.15 35.60
C PRO A 505 28.12 14.29 34.33
N ARG A 506 27.16 14.45 33.41
CA ARG A 506 27.19 13.83 32.08
C ARG A 506 27.26 14.91 31.01
N LEU A 507 28.28 14.87 30.16
CA LEU A 507 28.34 15.80 29.03
C LEU A 507 27.25 15.50 28.00
N ARG A 508 26.50 16.54 27.63
CA ARG A 508 25.46 16.46 26.60
C ARG A 508 25.91 17.09 25.30
N TYR A 509 26.47 18.30 25.35
CA TYR A 509 27.03 18.97 24.18
C TYR A 509 27.93 20.14 24.59
N LEU A 510 28.66 20.67 23.62
CA LEU A 510 29.44 21.89 23.78
C LEU A 510 28.73 23.08 23.14
N ILE A 511 28.92 24.26 23.70
CA ILE A 511 28.45 25.53 23.16
C ILE A 511 29.62 26.53 23.05
N ASP A 512 29.83 27.09 21.85
CA ASP A 512 30.73 28.23 21.64
C ASP A 512 29.89 29.49 21.38
N THR A 513 29.91 30.40 22.36
CA THR A 513 29.20 31.69 22.30
C THR A 513 30.04 32.80 21.64
N ARG A 514 31.24 32.48 21.15
CA ARG A 514 32.24 33.45 20.64
C ARG A 514 32.49 34.58 21.65
N GLN A 515 32.50 34.21 22.94
CA GLN A 515 32.74 35.10 24.08
C GLN A 515 31.73 36.26 24.23
N ARG A 516 30.52 36.13 23.67
CA ARG A 516 29.44 37.13 23.81
C ARG A 516 28.13 36.52 24.31
N GLY A 517 27.35 37.36 24.99
CA GLY A 517 26.10 36.97 25.62
C GLY A 517 26.31 36.30 26.98
N LEU A 518 25.25 36.24 27.78
CA LEU A 518 25.26 35.70 29.13
C LEU A 518 24.61 34.32 29.16
N LEU A 519 25.32 33.31 29.68
CA LEU A 519 24.77 32.01 30.05
C LEU A 519 24.35 32.03 31.52
N THR A 520 23.12 31.62 31.81
CA THR A 520 22.56 31.58 33.16
C THR A 520 21.93 30.22 33.39
N ASN A 521 22.35 29.52 34.46
CA ASN A 521 21.73 28.28 34.90
C ASN A 521 20.40 28.61 35.60
N GLU A 522 19.33 27.97 35.16
CA GLU A 522 17.97 28.12 35.67
C GLU A 522 17.40 26.74 36.07
N ASN A 523 16.29 26.71 36.81
CA ASN A 523 15.77 25.47 37.41
C ASN A 523 15.46 24.33 36.40
N HIS A 524 15.24 24.67 35.13
CA HIS A 524 14.82 23.74 34.09
C HIS A 524 15.73 23.74 32.85
N GLY A 525 16.93 24.33 32.95
CA GLY A 525 17.85 24.43 31.82
C GLY A 525 18.80 25.62 31.90
N VAL A 526 19.38 25.98 30.76
CA VAL A 526 20.32 27.09 30.65
C VAL A 526 19.76 28.16 29.72
N ARG A 527 19.69 29.40 30.18
CA ARG A 527 19.33 30.54 29.31
C ARG A 527 20.58 31.19 28.76
N TRP A 528 20.61 31.41 27.45
CA TRP A 528 21.54 32.35 26.81
C TRP A 528 20.79 33.63 26.41
N SER A 529 21.39 34.80 26.64
CA SER A 529 20.83 36.07 26.16
C SER A 529 21.88 37.08 25.73
N LEU A 530 21.58 37.82 24.65
CA LEU A 530 22.43 38.90 24.12
C LEU A 530 21.57 40.03 23.56
N THR A 531 21.85 41.27 23.96
CA THR A 531 21.27 42.47 23.34
C THR A 531 22.02 42.81 22.07
N LEU A 532 21.27 43.07 20.99
CA LEU A 532 21.76 43.41 19.66
C LEU A 532 21.25 44.80 19.26
N GLU A 533 22.17 45.68 18.90
CA GLU A 533 21.86 46.97 18.26
C GLU A 533 21.17 46.77 16.90
N PRO A 534 20.48 47.79 16.36
CA PRO A 534 19.90 47.73 15.02
C PRO A 534 20.88 47.21 13.96
N GLY A 535 20.50 46.20 13.19
CA GLY A 535 21.33 45.56 12.16
C GLY A 535 22.47 44.66 12.67
N ALA A 536 22.71 44.58 13.97
CA ALA A 536 23.75 43.72 14.52
C ALA A 536 23.35 42.23 14.43
N SER A 537 24.34 41.35 14.26
CA SER A 537 24.15 39.90 14.31
C SER A 537 25.25 39.20 15.10
N HIS A 538 24.98 37.96 15.52
CA HIS A 538 25.90 37.13 16.28
C HIS A 538 25.65 35.65 16.01
N ASP A 539 26.71 34.86 15.97
CA ASP A 539 26.65 33.42 15.74
C ASP A 539 27.08 32.65 16.99
N LEU A 540 26.33 31.59 17.30
CA LEU A 540 26.68 30.57 18.28
C LEU A 540 26.89 29.22 17.58
N TYR A 541 27.70 28.36 18.17
CA TYR A 541 27.93 27.01 17.65
C TYR A 541 27.66 25.98 18.72
N PHE A 542 27.03 24.87 18.34
CA PHE A 542 26.76 23.74 19.22
C PHE A 542 27.32 22.46 18.57
N LEU A 543 27.88 21.60 19.41
CA LEU A 543 28.49 20.34 19.02
C LEU A 543 27.81 19.23 19.82
N ILE A 544 26.86 18.54 19.19
CA ILE A 544 25.96 17.59 19.86
C ILE A 544 26.37 16.15 19.49
N PRO A 545 27.13 15.43 20.34
CA PRO A 545 27.46 14.03 20.10
C PRO A 545 26.25 13.11 20.26
N SER A 546 26.25 11.97 19.55
CA SER A 546 25.21 10.94 19.65
C SER A 546 25.34 10.02 20.87
N ILE A 547 26.32 10.29 21.74
CA ILE A 547 26.70 9.52 22.92
C ILE A 547 27.18 10.47 24.03
N THR A 548 27.21 9.99 25.28
CA THR A 548 27.89 10.71 26.37
C THR A 548 29.40 10.50 26.22
N LEU A 549 30.15 11.59 26.09
CA LEU A 549 31.62 11.57 26.15
C LEU A 549 32.10 11.65 27.60
N ASP A 550 33.06 10.82 27.94
CA ASP A 550 33.57 10.61 29.30
C ASP A 550 35.08 10.86 29.43
N THR A 551 35.79 11.12 28.32
CA THR A 551 37.23 11.43 28.33
C THR A 551 37.52 12.86 27.86
N GLU A 552 38.46 13.53 28.53
CA GLU A 552 38.90 14.88 28.16
C GLU A 552 39.52 14.96 26.76
N ASP A 553 40.13 13.88 26.28
CA ASP A 553 40.68 13.82 24.92
C ASP A 553 39.58 13.87 23.85
N GLU A 554 38.49 13.11 24.01
CA GLU A 554 37.36 13.16 23.10
C GLU A 554 36.68 14.53 23.12
N ILE A 555 36.55 15.14 24.30
CA ILE A 555 36.00 16.50 24.45
C ILE A 555 36.88 17.51 23.72
N ARG A 556 38.21 17.44 23.88
CA ARG A 556 39.15 18.30 23.15
C ARG A 556 39.08 18.10 21.64
N GLN A 557 38.95 16.87 21.16
CA GLN A 557 38.78 16.58 19.73
C GLN A 557 37.45 17.13 19.19
N LEU A 558 36.38 17.06 19.98
CA LEU A 558 35.10 17.66 19.63
C LEU A 558 35.22 19.19 19.52
N GLN A 559 35.90 19.85 20.49
CA GLN A 559 36.13 21.30 20.49
C GLN A 559 36.87 21.83 19.25
N GLN A 560 37.65 20.99 18.57
CA GLN A 560 38.38 21.36 17.36
C GLN A 560 37.53 21.32 16.08
N ARG A 561 36.26 20.89 16.17
CA ARG A 561 35.35 20.83 15.01
C ARG A 561 34.94 22.22 14.58
N ASP A 562 34.99 22.43 13.27
CA ASP A 562 34.61 23.68 12.60
C ASP A 562 33.40 23.43 11.70
N PHE A 563 32.36 24.24 11.85
CA PHE A 563 31.08 24.04 11.18
C PHE A 563 31.21 24.22 9.67
N GLU A 564 31.87 25.28 9.23
CA GLU A 564 32.04 25.66 7.83
C GLU A 564 32.87 24.61 7.08
N ARG A 565 34.00 24.20 7.65
CA ARG A 565 34.87 23.16 7.09
C ARG A 565 34.14 21.83 6.97
N SER A 566 33.40 21.42 8.00
CA SER A 566 32.63 20.18 7.96
C SER A 566 31.47 20.24 6.96
N SER A 567 30.75 21.36 6.91
CA SER A 567 29.67 21.60 5.93
C SER A 567 30.18 21.48 4.50
N GLN A 568 31.30 22.12 4.18
CA GLN A 568 31.90 22.04 2.84
C GLN A 568 32.36 20.61 2.51
N ARG A 569 33.02 19.93 3.45
CA ARG A 569 33.51 18.56 3.25
C ARG A 569 32.34 17.58 3.02
N LEU A 570 31.31 17.64 3.84
CA LEU A 570 30.14 16.76 3.75
C LEU A 570 29.31 17.08 2.51
N GLY A 571 29.14 18.36 2.16
CA GLY A 571 28.52 18.78 0.91
C GLY A 571 29.26 18.18 -0.30
N ASN A 572 30.59 18.27 -0.33
CA ASN A 572 31.40 17.69 -1.41
C ASN A 572 31.29 16.15 -1.46
N TYR A 573 31.26 15.50 -0.30
CA TYR A 573 31.07 14.05 -0.21
C TYR A 573 29.74 13.61 -0.84
N TRP A 574 28.63 14.23 -0.46
CA TRP A 574 27.32 13.89 -1.00
C TRP A 574 27.20 14.22 -2.48
N LYS A 575 27.75 15.35 -2.94
CA LYS A 575 27.85 15.67 -4.38
C LYS A 575 28.58 14.57 -5.16
N ALA A 576 29.74 14.14 -4.65
CA ALA A 576 30.53 13.10 -5.29
C ALA A 576 29.75 11.78 -5.37
N LEU A 577 29.08 11.38 -4.28
CA LEU A 577 28.23 10.19 -4.28
C LEU A 577 27.10 10.29 -5.30
N THR A 578 26.31 11.37 -5.29
CA THR A 578 25.19 11.57 -6.22
C THR A 578 25.65 11.63 -7.68
N SER A 579 26.84 12.17 -7.96
CA SER A 579 27.36 12.29 -9.33
C SER A 579 27.63 10.95 -10.03
N ARG A 580 27.91 9.88 -9.27
CA ARG A 580 28.27 8.54 -9.78
C ARG A 580 27.16 7.87 -10.57
N GLY A 581 25.92 7.96 -10.07
CA GLY A 581 24.79 7.19 -10.60
C GLY A 581 23.96 7.93 -11.66
N MET A 582 22.71 7.49 -11.78
CA MET A 582 21.68 8.05 -12.64
C MET A 582 21.33 9.51 -12.30
N HIS A 583 21.11 10.33 -13.32
CA HIS A 583 20.64 11.72 -13.19
C HIS A 583 19.35 11.93 -13.95
N ILE A 584 18.40 12.63 -13.36
CA ILE A 584 17.15 13.02 -14.00
C ILE A 584 17.08 14.54 -14.05
N THR A 585 16.72 15.08 -15.21
CA THR A 585 16.49 16.50 -15.44
C THR A 585 15.08 16.68 -15.99
N THR A 586 14.25 17.38 -15.22
CA THR A 586 12.90 17.78 -15.56
C THR A 586 12.75 19.30 -15.40
N PRO A 587 11.66 19.90 -15.89
CA PRO A 587 11.35 21.31 -15.61
C PRO A 587 10.83 21.54 -14.19
N GLU A 588 10.59 20.48 -13.42
CA GLU A 588 10.14 20.54 -12.03
C GLU A 588 11.35 20.40 -11.09
N GLU A 589 11.82 21.52 -10.53
CA GLU A 589 12.99 21.53 -9.65
C GLU A 589 12.82 20.60 -8.44
N TRP A 590 11.60 20.49 -7.91
CA TRP A 590 11.27 19.58 -6.81
C TRP A 590 11.56 18.10 -7.14
N LEU A 591 11.27 17.66 -8.36
CA LEU A 591 11.56 16.28 -8.79
C LEU A 591 13.07 16.07 -8.97
N ASN A 592 13.77 17.07 -9.51
CA ASN A 592 15.22 17.01 -9.70
C ASN A 592 15.95 16.93 -8.35
N ASP A 593 15.55 17.75 -7.38
CA ASP A 593 16.13 17.77 -6.05
C ASP A 593 15.76 16.54 -5.24
N PHE A 594 14.51 16.08 -5.32
CA PHE A 594 14.08 14.82 -4.72
C PHE A 594 14.91 13.64 -5.26
N ALA A 595 15.11 13.55 -6.58
CA ALA A 595 15.90 12.49 -7.19
C ALA A 595 17.36 12.45 -6.69
N LYS A 596 17.94 13.61 -6.38
CA LYS A 596 19.29 13.74 -5.79
C LYS A 596 19.29 13.44 -4.29
N ALA A 597 18.31 13.94 -3.54
CA ALA A 597 18.19 13.74 -2.10
C ALA A 597 17.91 12.27 -1.75
N HIS A 598 17.08 11.58 -2.53
CA HIS A 598 16.65 10.22 -2.24
C HIS A 598 17.82 9.20 -2.17
N LEU A 599 18.89 9.37 -2.95
CA LEU A 599 20.07 8.50 -2.83
C LEU A 599 20.65 8.54 -1.39
N ARG A 600 20.68 9.72 -0.77
CA ARG A 600 21.08 9.83 0.64
C ARG A 600 20.15 9.02 1.53
N HIS A 601 18.85 9.09 1.30
CA HIS A 601 17.84 8.39 2.12
C HIS A 601 18.08 6.87 2.04
N LEU A 602 18.24 6.33 0.82
CA LEU A 602 18.64 4.93 0.58
C LEU A 602 19.89 4.53 1.35
N LEU A 603 20.95 5.33 1.26
CA LEU A 603 22.23 4.99 1.88
C LEU A 603 22.20 5.13 3.40
N VAL A 604 21.51 6.11 3.96
CA VAL A 604 21.30 6.27 5.42
C VAL A 604 20.58 5.05 5.98
N ASN A 605 19.50 4.63 5.31
CA ASN A 605 18.71 3.48 5.72
C ASN A 605 19.31 2.11 5.33
N SER A 606 20.44 2.08 4.63
CA SER A 606 21.17 0.83 4.31
C SER A 606 22.11 0.46 5.45
N TYR A 607 21.57 0.01 6.58
CA TYR A 607 22.33 -0.31 7.78
C TYR A 607 23.42 -1.34 7.52
N LYS A 608 24.64 -1.04 8.00
CA LYS A 608 25.76 -1.99 7.93
C LYS A 608 25.65 -3.06 9.00
N GLU A 609 26.16 -4.24 8.73
CA GLU A 609 26.39 -5.25 9.76
C GLU A 609 27.76 -5.03 10.42
N LEU A 610 27.90 -5.35 11.72
CA LEU A 610 29.13 -5.02 12.48
C LEU A 610 30.38 -5.78 11.99
N ASP A 611 30.21 -7.04 11.63
CA ASP A 611 31.31 -7.98 11.38
C ASP A 611 31.31 -8.56 9.96
N SER A 612 30.56 -7.95 9.04
CA SER A 612 30.50 -8.39 7.65
C SER A 612 30.37 -7.20 6.69
N ASP A 613 30.38 -7.49 5.39
CA ASP A 613 30.10 -6.50 4.36
C ASP A 613 28.62 -6.44 3.98
N TYR A 614 27.73 -7.12 4.70
CA TYR A 614 26.29 -7.05 4.41
C TYR A 614 25.71 -5.67 4.71
N LEU A 615 24.70 -5.32 3.92
CA LEU A 615 23.83 -4.20 4.17
C LEU A 615 22.42 -4.73 4.42
N HIS A 616 21.66 -3.99 5.23
CA HIS A 616 20.26 -4.27 5.55
C HIS A 616 19.43 -3.02 5.22
N ALA A 617 18.55 -3.12 4.23
CA ALA A 617 17.72 -2.00 3.77
C ALA A 617 16.55 -1.80 4.73
N HIS A 618 16.70 -0.88 5.69
CA HIS A 618 15.65 -0.53 6.65
C HIS A 618 14.65 0.43 6.00
N VAL A 619 13.36 0.13 6.06
CA VAL A 619 12.38 0.93 5.30
C VAL A 619 12.09 2.30 5.96
N GLY A 620 12.42 2.45 7.24
CA GLY A 620 12.35 3.69 8.04
C GLY A 620 13.67 3.93 8.76
N SER A 621 13.92 5.16 9.23
CA SER A 621 15.22 5.50 9.82
C SER A 621 15.33 5.16 11.30
N PHE A 622 14.21 5.17 12.06
CA PHE A 622 14.25 5.04 13.53
C PHE A 622 13.72 3.71 14.03
N ASP A 623 12.50 3.33 13.62
CA ASP A 623 11.74 2.24 14.23
C ASP A 623 11.58 1.05 13.29
N TYR A 624 11.61 1.28 11.97
CA TYR A 624 11.35 0.25 10.97
C TYR A 624 12.63 -0.42 10.45
N GLY A 625 12.63 -1.76 10.47
CA GLY A 625 13.73 -2.59 9.99
C GLY A 625 13.57 -3.03 8.54
N VAL A 626 14.05 -4.24 8.27
CA VAL A 626 13.91 -4.91 6.96
C VAL A 626 12.53 -5.54 6.88
N TYR A 627 11.62 -4.92 6.12
CA TYR A 627 10.40 -5.56 5.62
C TYR A 627 10.71 -6.06 4.20
N PRO A 628 10.98 -7.36 3.96
CA PRO A 628 11.71 -7.76 2.76
C PRO A 628 11.08 -7.35 1.43
N ASN A 629 9.75 -7.38 1.28
CA ASN A 629 9.06 -6.89 0.07
C ASN A 629 9.26 -5.39 -0.19
N GLU A 630 9.29 -4.57 0.86
CA GLU A 630 9.54 -3.13 0.73
C GLU A 630 11.03 -2.82 0.59
N SER A 631 11.86 -3.57 1.31
CA SER A 631 13.31 -3.43 1.29
C SER A 631 13.86 -3.67 -0.11
N VAL A 632 13.28 -4.60 -0.88
CA VAL A 632 13.70 -4.81 -2.27
C VAL A 632 13.30 -3.69 -3.24
N MET A 633 12.34 -2.84 -2.88
CA MET A 633 12.04 -1.63 -3.66
C MET A 633 13.25 -0.68 -3.60
N MET A 634 13.84 -0.53 -2.41
CA MET A 634 15.08 0.24 -2.21
C MET A 634 16.27 -0.40 -2.94
N ILE A 635 16.45 -1.72 -2.80
CA ILE A 635 17.57 -2.46 -3.41
C ILE A 635 17.51 -2.38 -4.94
N SER A 636 16.31 -2.55 -5.52
CA SER A 636 16.14 -2.45 -6.97
C SER A 636 16.28 -1.01 -7.50
N ASP A 637 15.97 0.02 -6.70
CA ASP A 637 16.27 1.41 -7.08
C ASP A 637 17.79 1.69 -7.08
N LEU A 638 18.54 1.15 -6.10
CA LEU A 638 20.01 1.21 -6.12
C LEU A 638 20.58 0.61 -7.41
N ASP A 639 20.09 -0.56 -7.83
CA ASP A 639 20.48 -1.19 -9.11
C ASP A 639 20.13 -0.31 -10.31
N ARG A 640 18.91 0.21 -10.41
CA ARG A 640 18.47 1.09 -11.52
C ARG A 640 19.30 2.37 -11.64
N ARG A 641 19.85 2.84 -10.52
CA ARG A 641 20.74 4.01 -10.44
C ARG A 641 22.20 3.69 -10.76
N GLY A 642 22.59 2.42 -10.81
CA GLY A 642 23.97 1.97 -11.04
C GLY A 642 24.79 1.71 -9.77
N TYR A 643 24.17 1.66 -8.59
CA TYR A 643 24.80 1.29 -7.31
C TYR A 643 24.71 -0.23 -7.09
N HIS A 644 25.21 -0.98 -8.07
CA HIS A 644 25.07 -2.44 -8.13
C HIS A 644 25.77 -3.15 -6.97
N ASP A 645 26.87 -2.61 -6.45
CA ASP A 645 27.57 -3.23 -5.31
C ASP A 645 26.79 -3.06 -4.00
N GLU A 646 26.25 -1.86 -3.77
CA GLU A 646 25.37 -1.60 -2.63
C GLU A 646 24.13 -2.50 -2.70
N ALA A 647 23.50 -2.66 -3.87
CA ALA A 647 22.38 -3.58 -4.08
C ALA A 647 22.77 -5.05 -3.82
N ARG A 648 23.90 -5.51 -4.38
CA ARG A 648 24.44 -6.86 -4.17
C ARG A 648 24.62 -7.18 -2.69
N ARG A 649 25.18 -6.26 -1.90
CA ARG A 649 25.45 -6.47 -0.46
C ARG A 649 24.16 -6.69 0.35
N HIS A 650 23.06 -6.06 -0.04
CA HIS A 650 21.73 -6.32 0.54
C HIS A 650 21.19 -7.69 0.15
N LEU A 651 21.29 -8.05 -1.13
CA LEU A 651 20.83 -9.35 -1.62
C LEU A 651 21.65 -10.51 -1.02
N ASP A 652 22.96 -10.32 -0.87
CA ASP A 652 23.84 -11.29 -0.22
C ASP A 652 23.43 -11.54 1.24
N ALA A 653 22.90 -10.53 1.95
CA ALA A 653 22.33 -10.71 3.29
C ALA A 653 21.13 -11.67 3.28
N PHE A 654 20.19 -11.51 2.33
CA PHE A 654 19.07 -12.45 2.17
C PHE A 654 19.52 -13.86 1.78
N LEU A 655 20.55 -13.99 0.92
CA LEU A 655 21.14 -15.28 0.58
C LEU A 655 21.78 -15.95 1.81
N HIS A 656 22.49 -15.17 2.62
CA HIS A 656 23.14 -15.63 3.83
C HIS A 656 22.11 -16.14 4.85
N TYR A 657 21.12 -15.31 5.20
CA TYR A 657 20.08 -15.59 6.20
C TYR A 657 18.86 -16.36 5.66
N GLN A 658 18.91 -16.88 4.44
CA GLN A 658 17.82 -17.68 3.88
C GLN A 658 17.42 -18.84 4.80
N GLY A 659 16.14 -18.86 5.19
CA GLY A 659 15.54 -19.89 6.02
C GLY A 659 15.86 -19.81 7.51
N THR A 660 16.36 -18.69 8.02
CA THR A 660 16.55 -18.49 9.47
C THR A 660 15.26 -18.09 10.20
N VAL A 661 14.28 -17.51 9.49
CA VAL A 661 12.98 -17.09 10.04
C VAL A 661 11.86 -17.74 9.27
N SER A 662 10.79 -18.14 9.96
CA SER A 662 9.57 -18.70 9.37
C SER A 662 8.55 -17.59 9.10
N PHE A 663 7.73 -17.78 8.09
CA PHE A 663 6.50 -17.01 7.93
C PHE A 663 5.49 -17.30 9.03
N LEU A 664 4.71 -16.29 9.38
CA LEU A 664 3.58 -16.42 10.29
C LEU A 664 2.35 -16.91 9.49
N GLY A 665 1.88 -18.11 9.80
CA GLY A 665 0.82 -18.79 9.08
C GLY A 665 0.88 -20.31 9.27
N ASN A 666 0.14 -21.03 8.44
CA ASN A 666 0.06 -22.49 8.45
C ASN A 666 1.17 -23.17 7.63
N TYR A 667 2.33 -22.54 7.51
CA TYR A 667 3.51 -23.07 6.82
C TYR A 667 4.22 -24.14 7.65
N LYS A 668 4.77 -25.16 7.00
CA LYS A 668 5.44 -26.29 7.67
C LYS A 668 6.95 -26.15 7.71
N SER A 669 7.55 -25.39 6.79
CA SER A 669 8.99 -25.27 6.67
C SER A 669 9.44 -23.84 6.38
N ARG A 670 10.64 -23.51 6.86
CA ARG A 670 11.41 -22.32 6.47
C ARG A 670 12.56 -22.61 5.49
N LYS A 671 12.75 -23.88 5.09
CA LYS A 671 13.89 -24.28 4.24
C LYS A 671 13.77 -23.65 2.85
N GLY A 672 14.67 -22.71 2.53
CA GLY A 672 14.68 -21.98 1.27
C GLY A 672 13.89 -20.66 1.30
N LEU A 673 13.23 -20.35 2.42
CA LEU A 673 12.43 -19.14 2.55
C LEU A 673 13.30 -17.88 2.60
N PHE A 674 12.97 -16.89 1.78
CA PHE A 674 13.54 -15.54 1.85
C PHE A 674 12.67 -14.66 2.75
N TYR A 675 13.11 -14.52 3.99
CA TYR A 675 12.50 -13.61 4.96
C TYR A 675 13.50 -13.14 6.02
N GLY A 676 14.36 -14.04 6.50
CA GLY A 676 15.38 -13.71 7.49
C GLY A 676 16.41 -12.69 6.99
N ALA A 677 16.76 -11.76 7.87
CA ALA A 677 17.73 -10.68 7.65
C ALA A 677 18.57 -10.44 8.92
N GLY A 678 19.06 -11.51 9.56
CA GLY A 678 19.99 -11.41 10.69
C GLY A 678 19.44 -10.75 11.96
N GLY A 679 18.12 -10.75 12.16
CA GLY A 679 17.47 -10.05 13.28
C GLY A 679 17.02 -8.62 12.93
N HIS A 680 17.34 -8.14 11.72
CA HIS A 680 16.83 -6.89 11.18
C HIS A 680 15.42 -7.04 10.59
N GLU A 681 14.98 -8.27 10.29
CA GLU A 681 13.63 -8.52 9.76
C GLU A 681 12.53 -8.00 10.70
N THR A 682 11.50 -7.40 10.11
CA THR A 682 10.35 -6.81 10.81
C THR A 682 9.05 -7.13 10.05
N GLY A 683 7.93 -7.12 10.77
CA GLY A 683 6.62 -7.46 10.23
C GLY A 683 6.35 -8.96 10.18
N ASN A 684 5.31 -9.34 9.44
CA ASN A 684 4.92 -10.72 9.13
C ASN A 684 4.44 -10.82 7.67
N TYR A 685 5.20 -10.25 6.73
CA TYR A 685 4.68 -9.96 5.39
C TYR A 685 4.93 -11.15 4.46
N ASN A 686 3.93 -12.02 4.27
CA ASN A 686 4.12 -13.26 3.50
C ASN A 686 4.35 -13.04 1.99
N LYS A 687 4.02 -11.85 1.45
CA LYS A 687 4.38 -11.47 0.07
C LYS A 687 5.90 -11.32 -0.15
N SER A 688 6.67 -11.20 0.93
CA SER A 688 8.13 -11.02 0.93
C SER A 688 8.88 -12.04 0.07
N HIS A 689 8.48 -13.30 0.09
CA HIS A 689 9.24 -14.34 -0.61
C HIS A 689 9.28 -14.10 -2.13
N GLY A 690 8.12 -13.82 -2.72
CA GLY A 690 8.00 -13.51 -4.15
C GLY A 690 8.77 -12.26 -4.55
N TYR A 691 8.66 -11.18 -3.75
CA TYR A 691 9.39 -9.94 -4.01
C TYR A 691 10.91 -10.11 -3.96
N VAL A 692 11.44 -10.86 -2.97
CA VAL A 692 12.90 -11.12 -2.91
C VAL A 692 13.35 -12.00 -4.08
N MET A 693 12.57 -13.00 -4.49
CA MET A 693 12.88 -13.81 -5.67
C MET A 693 12.94 -12.96 -6.94
N TRP A 694 11.96 -12.05 -7.13
CA TRP A 694 11.97 -11.11 -8.25
C TRP A 694 13.20 -10.19 -8.21
N ALA A 695 13.55 -9.64 -7.04
CA ALA A 695 14.70 -8.74 -6.91
C ALA A 695 16.04 -9.43 -7.25
N MET A 696 16.19 -10.72 -6.90
CA MET A 696 17.35 -11.52 -7.30
C MET A 696 17.43 -11.68 -8.83
N ALA A 697 16.29 -11.91 -9.48
CA ALA A 697 16.20 -12.01 -10.94
C ALA A 697 16.51 -10.67 -11.62
N GLU A 698 16.01 -9.56 -11.07
CA GLU A 698 16.29 -8.22 -11.57
C GLU A 698 17.75 -7.84 -11.41
N HIS A 699 18.39 -8.18 -10.29
CA HIS A 699 19.82 -7.94 -10.11
C HIS A 699 20.65 -8.66 -11.19
N TRP A 700 20.31 -9.91 -11.50
CA TRP A 700 20.90 -10.64 -12.62
C TRP A 700 20.69 -9.92 -13.96
N ARG A 701 19.47 -9.46 -14.26
CA ARG A 701 19.17 -8.74 -15.53
C ARG A 701 19.90 -7.40 -15.62
N MET A 702 20.01 -6.68 -14.51
CA MET A 702 20.64 -5.36 -14.41
C MET A 702 22.16 -5.43 -14.51
N THR A 703 22.80 -6.47 -13.97
CA THR A 703 24.27 -6.57 -13.89
C THR A 703 24.87 -7.54 -14.91
N ARG A 704 24.18 -8.64 -15.20
CA ARG A 704 24.70 -9.83 -15.89
C ARG A 704 25.95 -10.43 -15.22
N ASP A 705 26.10 -10.23 -13.90
CA ASP A 705 27.22 -10.79 -13.12
C ASP A 705 27.09 -12.31 -12.98
N ARG A 706 27.83 -13.04 -13.83
CA ARG A 706 27.85 -14.51 -13.86
C ARG A 706 28.48 -15.11 -12.61
N GLU A 707 29.45 -14.45 -12.00
CA GLU A 707 30.15 -14.96 -10.82
C GLU A 707 29.28 -14.84 -9.57
N TRP A 708 28.55 -13.73 -9.43
CA TRP A 708 27.50 -13.62 -8.41
C TRP A 708 26.40 -14.66 -8.63
N MET A 709 25.84 -14.75 -9.85
CA MET A 709 24.75 -15.68 -10.16
C MET A 709 25.13 -17.14 -9.89
N LYS A 710 26.36 -17.54 -10.24
CA LYS A 710 26.89 -18.88 -9.95
C LYS A 710 26.93 -19.19 -8.45
N ARG A 711 27.30 -18.22 -7.61
CA ARG A 711 27.32 -18.37 -6.13
C ARG A 711 25.90 -18.37 -5.54
N ALA A 712 25.01 -17.56 -6.08
CA ALA A 712 23.63 -17.41 -5.60
C ALA A 712 22.74 -18.61 -5.99
N ALA A 713 22.90 -19.18 -7.18
CA ALA A 713 22.01 -20.17 -7.79
C ALA A 713 21.57 -21.32 -6.86
N PRO A 714 22.45 -21.95 -6.04
CA PRO A 714 22.02 -23.02 -5.13
C PRO A 714 20.98 -22.58 -4.09
N LYS A 715 21.02 -21.32 -3.64
CA LYS A 715 20.03 -20.73 -2.73
C LYS A 715 18.78 -20.29 -3.49
N LEU A 716 18.92 -19.79 -4.72
CA LEU A 716 17.80 -19.43 -5.59
C LEU A 716 16.93 -20.65 -5.93
N VAL A 717 17.53 -21.80 -6.26
CA VAL A 717 16.80 -23.06 -6.48
C VAL A 717 16.06 -23.48 -5.21
N LYS A 718 16.67 -23.35 -4.02
CA LYS A 718 16.00 -23.67 -2.74
C LYS A 718 14.78 -22.80 -2.47
N ALA A 719 14.76 -21.55 -2.95
CA ALA A 719 13.59 -20.69 -2.86
C ALA A 719 12.43 -21.24 -3.70
N CYS A 720 12.68 -21.62 -4.95
CA CYS A 720 11.68 -22.28 -5.79
C CYS A 720 11.15 -23.58 -5.14
N GLU A 721 12.05 -24.40 -4.58
CA GLU A 721 11.69 -25.64 -3.87
C GLU A 721 10.86 -25.40 -2.61
N TRP A 722 10.94 -24.22 -2.00
CA TRP A 722 10.07 -23.87 -0.88
C TRP A 722 8.61 -23.78 -1.34
N ILE A 723 8.34 -23.10 -2.45
CA ILE A 723 6.99 -22.96 -3.01
C ILE A 723 6.43 -24.33 -3.41
N ILE A 724 7.21 -25.12 -4.17
CA ILE A 724 6.81 -26.46 -4.65
C ILE A 724 6.38 -27.37 -3.49
N ARG A 725 7.08 -27.29 -2.36
CA ARG A 725 6.81 -28.10 -1.18
C ARG A 725 5.63 -27.57 -0.35
N GLU A 726 5.59 -26.27 -0.05
CA GLU A 726 4.54 -25.72 0.82
C GLU A 726 3.15 -25.80 0.17
N ARG A 727 3.05 -25.62 -1.15
CA ARG A 727 1.77 -25.73 -1.87
C ARG A 727 1.15 -27.12 -1.84
N GLN A 728 1.92 -28.18 -1.56
CA GLN A 728 1.36 -29.54 -1.39
C GLN A 728 0.34 -29.61 -0.25
N ALA A 729 0.39 -28.68 0.72
CA ALA A 729 -0.58 -28.64 1.81
C ALA A 729 -2.02 -28.40 1.32
N THR A 730 -2.19 -27.67 0.21
CA THR A 730 -3.50 -27.31 -0.37
C THR A 730 -3.87 -28.18 -1.56
N MET A 731 -2.94 -28.98 -2.11
CA MET A 731 -3.20 -29.91 -3.23
C MET A 731 -3.96 -31.18 -2.80
N LYS A 732 -5.11 -30.98 -2.14
CA LYS A 732 -6.01 -32.03 -1.67
C LYS A 732 -7.35 -31.90 -2.38
N SER A 733 -7.87 -33.00 -2.92
CA SER A 733 -9.21 -33.01 -3.50
C SER A 733 -10.28 -33.01 -2.42
N ASN A 734 -11.43 -32.45 -2.76
CA ASN A 734 -12.67 -32.63 -2.02
C ASN A 734 -13.12 -34.10 -2.03
N PRO A 735 -14.04 -34.52 -1.15
CA PRO A 735 -14.54 -35.91 -1.11
C PRO A 735 -15.16 -36.39 -2.44
N ASP A 736 -15.65 -35.49 -3.28
CA ASP A 736 -16.21 -35.77 -4.61
C ASP A 736 -15.13 -35.82 -5.73
N GLY A 737 -13.85 -35.70 -5.37
CA GLY A 737 -12.73 -35.68 -6.30
C GLY A 737 -12.43 -34.32 -6.93
N SER A 738 -13.31 -33.32 -6.75
CA SER A 738 -13.09 -31.96 -7.28
C SER A 738 -11.93 -31.25 -6.57
N ARG A 739 -11.33 -30.28 -7.24
CA ARG A 739 -10.30 -29.42 -6.63
C ARG A 739 -10.98 -28.30 -5.85
N PRO A 740 -10.68 -28.09 -4.56
CA PRO A 740 -11.14 -26.89 -3.84
C PRO A 740 -10.51 -25.62 -4.43
N ILE A 741 -11.04 -24.45 -4.07
CA ILE A 741 -10.61 -23.16 -4.65
C ILE A 741 -9.12 -22.91 -4.39
N GLU A 742 -8.64 -23.24 -3.19
CA GLU A 742 -7.25 -23.06 -2.76
C GLU A 742 -6.27 -24.10 -3.34
N TYR A 743 -6.72 -25.07 -4.14
CA TYR A 743 -5.86 -26.16 -4.60
C TYR A 743 -4.61 -25.62 -5.30
N GLY A 744 -3.43 -25.91 -4.75
CA GLY A 744 -2.15 -25.48 -5.30
C GLY A 744 -1.72 -24.06 -4.90
N ALA A 745 -2.53 -23.29 -4.17
CA ALA A 745 -2.12 -22.05 -3.52
C ALA A 745 -1.18 -22.32 -2.33
N LEU A 746 -0.44 -21.31 -1.86
CA LEU A 746 0.31 -21.42 -0.61
C LEU A 746 -0.64 -21.59 0.59
N PRO A 747 -0.17 -22.21 1.70
CA PRO A 747 -0.92 -22.26 2.96
C PRO A 747 -1.42 -20.89 3.40
N ALA A 748 -2.56 -20.86 4.09
CA ALA A 748 -3.09 -19.63 4.68
C ALA A 748 -2.10 -19.05 5.69
N GLY A 749 -1.89 -17.74 5.63
CA GLY A 749 -0.97 -17.04 6.51
C GLY A 749 -1.29 -15.55 6.61
N SER A 750 -0.53 -14.84 7.42
CA SER A 750 -0.60 -13.38 7.53
C SER A 750 -0.45 -12.68 6.18
N LEU A 751 -1.00 -11.47 6.06
CA LEU A 751 -0.91 -10.67 4.85
C LEU A 751 0.29 -9.72 4.94
N GLU A 752 0.23 -8.85 5.94
CA GLU A 752 1.10 -7.70 6.08
C GLU A 752 1.12 -7.27 7.56
N ASP A 753 0.80 -6.02 7.91
CA ASP A 753 0.61 -5.58 9.31
C ASP A 753 -0.50 -6.35 10.03
N VAL A 754 -1.41 -6.92 9.25
CA VAL A 754 -2.53 -7.70 9.73
C VAL A 754 -2.20 -9.20 9.75
N THR A 755 -2.46 -9.83 10.89
CA THR A 755 -2.03 -11.20 11.18
C THR A 755 -3.19 -12.22 11.15
N ASP A 756 -4.25 -11.92 10.40
CA ASP A 756 -5.29 -12.86 10.00
C ASP A 756 -4.79 -13.83 8.91
N PHE A 757 -5.09 -15.12 9.08
CA PHE A 757 -4.57 -16.18 8.21
C PHE A 757 -5.57 -16.57 7.13
N TRP A 758 -5.31 -16.10 5.91
CA TRP A 758 -6.14 -16.43 4.74
C TRP A 758 -5.30 -16.81 3.52
N TYR A 759 -5.96 -17.37 2.51
CA TYR A 759 -5.40 -17.54 1.18
C TYR A 759 -5.49 -16.22 0.42
N TRP A 760 -4.52 -15.35 0.66
CA TRP A 760 -4.49 -14.00 0.11
C TRP A 760 -4.15 -13.99 -1.38
N LEU A 761 -4.86 -13.14 -2.12
CA LEU A 761 -4.56 -12.83 -3.52
C LEU A 761 -3.14 -12.26 -3.63
N ALA A 762 -2.83 -11.21 -2.87
CA ALA A 762 -1.53 -10.51 -2.94
C ALA A 762 -0.34 -11.44 -2.68
N THR A 763 -0.41 -12.30 -1.66
CA THR A 763 0.67 -13.26 -1.35
C THR A 763 0.89 -14.25 -2.50
N ASN A 764 -0.18 -14.84 -3.04
CA ASN A 764 -0.03 -15.84 -4.09
C ASN A 764 0.37 -15.20 -5.42
N SER A 765 -0.17 -14.02 -5.77
CA SER A 765 0.16 -13.30 -6.99
C SER A 765 1.63 -12.85 -7.00
N ALA A 766 2.12 -12.28 -5.90
CA ALA A 766 3.53 -11.91 -5.74
C ALA A 766 4.45 -13.14 -5.80
N THR A 767 4.03 -14.27 -5.24
CA THR A 767 4.81 -15.52 -5.29
C THR A 767 4.90 -16.07 -6.71
N VAL A 768 3.81 -16.04 -7.50
CA VAL A 768 3.85 -16.44 -8.92
C VAL A 768 4.83 -15.56 -9.68
N TRP A 769 4.73 -14.24 -9.50
CA TRP A 769 5.60 -13.26 -10.15
C TRP A 769 7.10 -13.50 -9.86
N GLY A 770 7.45 -13.68 -8.58
CA GLY A 770 8.81 -13.97 -8.17
C GLY A 770 9.33 -15.32 -8.68
N PHE A 771 8.48 -16.36 -8.69
CA PHE A 771 8.86 -17.69 -9.16
C PHE A 771 9.09 -17.69 -10.68
N ASP A 772 8.17 -17.10 -11.45
CA ASP A 772 8.34 -16.94 -12.91
C ASP A 772 9.65 -16.19 -13.21
N ALA A 773 9.87 -15.03 -12.59
CA ALA A 773 11.06 -14.21 -12.84
C ALA A 773 12.38 -14.93 -12.49
N LEU A 774 12.42 -15.66 -11.37
CA LEU A 774 13.62 -16.36 -10.92
C LEU A 774 13.91 -17.61 -11.74
N ALA A 775 12.88 -18.36 -12.13
CA ALA A 775 13.02 -19.49 -13.03
C ALA A 775 13.57 -19.06 -14.40
N ASP A 776 13.08 -17.94 -14.94
CA ASP A 776 13.57 -17.36 -16.19
C ASP A 776 15.01 -16.85 -16.07
N ALA A 777 15.38 -16.20 -14.96
CA ALA A 777 16.77 -15.78 -14.73
C ALA A 777 17.73 -16.98 -14.64
N LEU A 778 17.31 -18.09 -14.01
CA LEU A 778 18.07 -19.34 -13.96
C LEU A 778 18.19 -19.97 -15.36
N ALA A 779 17.13 -19.91 -16.18
CA ALA A 779 17.15 -20.38 -17.57
C ALA A 779 18.11 -19.55 -18.43
N ASP A 780 18.03 -18.23 -18.36
CA ASP A 780 18.91 -17.30 -19.07
C ASP A 780 20.38 -17.44 -18.64
N PHE A 781 20.64 -17.74 -17.36
CA PHE A 781 21.98 -18.09 -16.88
C PHE A 781 22.48 -19.44 -17.44
N GLY A 782 21.58 -20.38 -17.75
CA GLY A 782 21.88 -21.74 -18.21
C GLY A 782 21.94 -22.78 -17.09
N HIS A 783 21.16 -22.62 -16.01
CA HIS A 783 21.14 -23.57 -14.89
C HIS A 783 20.43 -24.89 -15.27
N PRO A 784 20.94 -26.08 -14.90
CA PRO A 784 20.37 -27.37 -15.32
C PRO A 784 18.91 -27.61 -14.87
N GLU A 785 18.54 -27.12 -13.69
CA GLU A 785 17.16 -27.27 -13.15
C GLU A 785 16.14 -26.33 -13.80
N ALA A 786 16.56 -25.38 -14.65
CA ALA A 786 15.71 -24.27 -15.08
C ALA A 786 14.43 -24.74 -15.79
N SER A 787 14.51 -25.70 -16.71
CA SER A 787 13.33 -26.19 -17.43
C SER A 787 12.30 -26.85 -16.52
N ARG A 788 12.76 -27.59 -15.49
CA ARG A 788 11.85 -28.16 -14.47
C ARG A 788 11.21 -27.05 -13.65
N LEU A 789 12.00 -26.08 -13.20
CA LEU A 789 11.50 -24.97 -12.40
C LEU A 789 10.53 -24.06 -13.16
N GLN A 790 10.73 -23.83 -14.46
CA GLN A 790 9.78 -23.11 -15.31
C GLN A 790 8.45 -23.88 -15.44
N ALA A 791 8.50 -25.21 -15.56
CA ALA A 791 7.29 -26.04 -15.59
C ALA A 791 6.52 -25.99 -14.25
N GLU A 792 7.24 -26.04 -13.12
CA GLU A 792 6.65 -25.90 -11.78
C GLU A 792 6.07 -24.50 -11.54
N ALA A 793 6.77 -23.44 -11.96
CA ALA A 793 6.30 -22.06 -11.89
C ALA A 793 4.99 -21.89 -12.69
N LYS A 794 4.95 -22.42 -13.92
CA LYS A 794 3.74 -22.44 -14.74
C LYS A 794 2.60 -23.20 -14.05
N ALA A 795 2.86 -24.39 -13.49
CA ALA A 795 1.84 -25.18 -12.80
C ALA A 795 1.28 -24.43 -11.57
N TYR A 796 2.14 -23.72 -10.83
CA TYR A 796 1.73 -22.87 -9.72
C TYR A 796 0.86 -21.69 -10.18
N ARG A 797 1.29 -20.98 -11.24
CA ARG A 797 0.51 -19.91 -11.88
C ARG A 797 -0.89 -20.39 -12.29
N ASP A 798 -0.98 -21.51 -13.00
CA ASP A 798 -2.25 -22.05 -13.50
C ASP A 798 -3.22 -22.38 -12.35
N ASP A 799 -2.71 -22.99 -11.26
CA ASP A 799 -3.52 -23.33 -10.09
C ASP A 799 -3.99 -22.09 -9.32
N VAL A 800 -3.12 -21.11 -9.12
CA VAL A 800 -3.45 -19.83 -8.46
C VAL A 800 -4.49 -19.06 -9.27
N MET A 801 -4.30 -18.92 -10.59
CA MET A 801 -5.23 -18.19 -11.44
C MET A 801 -6.58 -18.90 -11.57
N ARG A 802 -6.62 -20.23 -11.55
CA ARG A 802 -7.90 -20.97 -11.46
C ARG A 802 -8.67 -20.57 -10.19
N GLY A 803 -8.00 -20.57 -9.04
CA GLY A 803 -8.61 -20.20 -7.76
C GLY A 803 -9.14 -18.77 -7.78
N ILE A 804 -8.30 -17.81 -8.20
CA ILE A 804 -8.64 -16.39 -8.26
C ILE A 804 -9.80 -16.11 -9.23
N THR A 805 -9.81 -16.75 -10.42
CA THR A 805 -10.91 -16.63 -11.37
C THR A 805 -12.22 -17.20 -10.80
N GLU A 806 -12.16 -18.33 -10.09
CA GLU A 806 -13.33 -18.89 -9.42
C GLU A 806 -13.85 -17.94 -8.32
N SER A 807 -12.97 -17.29 -7.57
CA SER A 807 -13.33 -16.26 -6.59
C SER A 807 -14.03 -15.07 -7.24
N ARG A 808 -13.50 -14.56 -8.37
CA ARG A 808 -14.14 -13.50 -9.16
C ARG A 808 -15.54 -13.88 -9.61
N ILE A 809 -15.72 -15.11 -10.10
CA ILE A 809 -17.04 -15.60 -10.56
C ILE A 809 -18.05 -15.63 -9.41
N ARG A 810 -17.62 -16.01 -8.20
CA ARG A 810 -18.48 -16.09 -6.99
C ARG A 810 -18.74 -14.73 -6.34
N ALA A 811 -17.88 -13.74 -6.58
CA ALA A 811 -18.05 -12.40 -6.05
C ALA A 811 -19.12 -11.64 -6.87
N PRO A 812 -20.06 -10.95 -6.21
CA PRO A 812 -21.05 -10.15 -6.89
C PRO A 812 -20.37 -8.98 -7.60
N VAL A 813 -20.90 -8.62 -8.77
CA VAL A 813 -20.51 -7.41 -9.49
C VAL A 813 -20.70 -6.18 -8.62
N VAL A 814 -19.83 -5.18 -8.83
CA VAL A 814 -19.84 -3.92 -8.08
C VAL A 814 -20.35 -2.79 -8.95
N ARG A 815 -21.15 -1.91 -8.35
CA ARG A 815 -21.70 -0.74 -9.03
C ARG A 815 -20.61 0.31 -9.24
N LEU A 816 -20.60 0.93 -10.40
CA LEU A 816 -19.75 2.08 -10.74
C LEU A 816 -20.55 3.39 -10.65
N ARG A 817 -19.85 4.53 -10.66
CA ARG A 817 -20.45 5.88 -10.53
C ARG A 817 -21.29 6.28 -11.73
N ASP A 818 -21.08 5.65 -12.88
CA ASP A 818 -21.96 5.81 -14.03
C ASP A 818 -23.26 4.97 -13.89
N GLY A 819 -23.36 4.09 -12.90
CA GLY A 819 -24.49 3.21 -12.65
C GLY A 819 -24.41 1.86 -13.39
N THR A 820 -23.32 1.56 -14.12
CA THR A 820 -23.06 0.20 -14.63
C THR A 820 -22.48 -0.64 -13.51
N TYR A 821 -22.31 -1.94 -13.78
CA TYR A 821 -21.68 -2.88 -12.88
C TYR A 821 -20.55 -3.63 -13.58
N VAL A 822 -19.48 -3.93 -12.86
CA VAL A 822 -18.35 -4.71 -13.35
C VAL A 822 -18.01 -5.88 -12.41
N PRO A 823 -17.47 -7.00 -12.93
CA PRO A 823 -16.94 -8.07 -12.09
C PRO A 823 -15.83 -7.61 -11.14
N LYS A 824 -15.83 -8.16 -9.92
CA LYS A 824 -14.86 -7.86 -8.86
C LYS A 824 -13.93 -9.05 -8.64
N TYR A 825 -12.66 -8.78 -8.40
CA TYR A 825 -11.72 -9.73 -7.80
C TYR A 825 -11.65 -9.50 -6.29
N PRO A 826 -11.96 -10.50 -5.43
CA PRO A 826 -11.84 -10.35 -3.98
C PRO A 826 -10.39 -10.52 -3.49
N SER A 827 -10.07 -9.96 -2.32
CA SER A 827 -8.70 -9.98 -1.77
C SER A 827 -8.29 -11.36 -1.22
N ARG A 828 -9.26 -12.24 -0.97
CA ARG A 828 -9.05 -13.63 -0.52
C ARG A 828 -9.99 -14.61 -1.21
N LEU A 829 -9.55 -15.86 -1.38
CA LEU A 829 -10.18 -16.82 -2.29
C LEU A 829 -11.67 -17.15 -2.04
N TYR A 830 -12.12 -17.07 -0.79
CA TYR A 830 -13.48 -17.50 -0.42
C TYR A 830 -14.46 -16.34 -0.17
N GLU A 831 -13.98 -15.10 -0.25
CA GLU A 831 -14.77 -13.90 -0.02
C GLU A 831 -15.71 -13.59 -1.18
N ARG A 832 -16.92 -13.11 -0.86
CA ARG A 832 -17.95 -12.76 -1.85
C ARG A 832 -18.41 -11.31 -1.70
N GLY A 833 -17.54 -10.45 -1.19
CA GLY A 833 -17.79 -9.04 -0.97
C GLY A 833 -16.49 -8.24 -0.96
N ARG A 834 -16.48 -7.14 -0.21
CA ARG A 834 -15.26 -6.39 0.11
C ARG A 834 -14.64 -6.94 1.39
N SER A 835 -13.32 -6.98 1.44
CA SER A 835 -12.58 -7.25 2.68
C SER A 835 -12.70 -6.07 3.64
N HIS A 836 -12.44 -6.31 4.93
CA HIS A 836 -12.42 -5.27 5.95
C HIS A 836 -11.16 -4.41 5.85
N GLY A 837 -11.34 -3.09 5.77
CA GLY A 837 -10.27 -2.09 5.79
C GLY A 837 -9.52 -1.91 4.47
N TRP A 838 -9.11 -0.66 4.20
CA TRP A 838 -8.39 -0.26 2.98
C TRP A 838 -7.07 -1.02 2.76
N LEU A 839 -6.39 -1.45 3.83
CA LEU A 839 -5.14 -2.20 3.74
C LEU A 839 -5.35 -3.51 2.96
N ARG A 840 -6.43 -4.24 3.22
CA ARG A 840 -6.70 -5.52 2.56
C ARG A 840 -7.35 -5.36 1.18
N GLU A 841 -8.24 -4.38 1.05
CA GLU A 841 -9.05 -4.21 -0.16
C GLU A 841 -8.36 -3.32 -1.22
N THR A 842 -7.72 -2.23 -0.79
CA THR A 842 -7.08 -1.26 -1.68
C THR A 842 -5.59 -1.54 -1.84
N LEU A 843 -4.83 -1.57 -0.73
CA LEU A 843 -3.37 -1.73 -0.76
C LEU A 843 -2.96 -3.15 -1.16
N GLU A 844 -3.63 -4.17 -0.62
CA GLU A 844 -3.35 -5.60 -0.88
C GLU A 844 -4.39 -6.27 -1.81
N GLY A 845 -5.06 -5.45 -2.62
CA GLY A 845 -6.15 -5.85 -3.50
C GLY A 845 -5.74 -6.35 -4.89
N PRO A 846 -6.70 -6.46 -5.83
CA PRO A 846 -6.49 -7.09 -7.12
C PRO A 846 -5.66 -6.28 -8.13
N LEU A 847 -5.28 -5.03 -7.81
CA LEU A 847 -4.38 -4.23 -8.66
C LEU A 847 -3.05 -4.94 -8.93
N PHE A 848 -2.59 -5.77 -7.98
CA PHE A 848 -1.40 -6.61 -8.13
C PHE A 848 -1.50 -7.61 -9.29
N LEU A 849 -2.69 -8.05 -9.68
CA LEU A 849 -2.85 -8.90 -10.87
C LEU A 849 -2.40 -8.18 -12.14
N LEU A 850 -2.58 -6.85 -12.18
CA LEU A 850 -2.18 -6.01 -13.31
C LEU A 850 -0.69 -5.66 -13.23
N TYR A 851 -0.21 -5.29 -12.05
CA TYR A 851 1.20 -4.95 -11.87
C TYR A 851 2.12 -6.13 -12.22
N TYR A 852 1.78 -7.34 -11.76
CA TYR A 852 2.53 -8.56 -12.05
C TYR A 852 2.20 -9.19 -13.42
N ARG A 853 1.29 -8.59 -14.20
CA ARG A 853 0.83 -9.11 -15.51
C ARG A 853 0.32 -10.55 -15.44
N LEU A 854 -0.38 -10.88 -14.36
CA LEU A 854 -1.15 -12.12 -14.23
C LEU A 854 -2.46 -12.01 -15.02
N VAL A 855 -3.03 -10.81 -15.05
CA VAL A 855 -4.05 -10.39 -16.01
C VAL A 855 -3.35 -9.51 -17.05
N PRO A 856 -3.48 -9.83 -18.35
CA PRO A 856 -2.88 -9.01 -19.41
C PRO A 856 -3.38 -7.56 -19.36
N PRO A 857 -2.53 -6.55 -19.61
CA PRO A 857 -2.93 -5.15 -19.57
C PRO A 857 -4.14 -4.84 -20.47
N GLU A 858 -4.24 -5.48 -21.62
CA GLU A 858 -5.32 -5.31 -22.59
C GLU A 858 -6.58 -6.15 -22.31
N ALA A 859 -6.59 -6.98 -21.28
CA ALA A 859 -7.77 -7.76 -20.94
C ALA A 859 -8.91 -6.85 -20.43
N PRO A 860 -10.19 -7.19 -20.70
CA PRO A 860 -11.33 -6.51 -20.09
C PRO A 860 -11.27 -6.48 -18.57
N ASP A 861 -10.80 -7.56 -17.94
CA ASP A 861 -10.60 -7.67 -16.49
C ASP A 861 -9.71 -6.57 -15.91
N ALA A 862 -8.73 -6.10 -16.67
CA ALA A 862 -7.88 -4.99 -16.24
C ALA A 862 -8.67 -3.68 -16.12
N GLU A 863 -9.59 -3.42 -17.05
CA GLU A 863 -10.44 -2.23 -16.99
C GLU A 863 -11.47 -2.32 -15.86
N TRP A 864 -12.01 -3.51 -15.58
CA TRP A 864 -12.90 -3.72 -14.43
C TRP A 864 -12.21 -3.38 -13.11
N ILE A 865 -10.99 -3.87 -12.92
CA ILE A 865 -10.19 -3.57 -11.72
C ILE A 865 -9.90 -2.07 -11.63
N LEU A 866 -9.42 -1.43 -12.70
CA LEU A 866 -9.08 0.00 -12.67
C LEU A 866 -10.30 0.90 -12.45
N LYS A 867 -11.44 0.60 -13.09
CA LYS A 867 -12.70 1.33 -12.86
C LYS A 867 -13.18 1.20 -11.42
N ASP A 868 -13.10 0.00 -10.85
CA ASP A 868 -13.48 -0.21 -9.46
C ASP A 868 -12.58 0.55 -8.48
N TYR A 869 -11.27 0.55 -8.72
CA TYR A 869 -10.32 1.31 -7.92
C TYR A 869 -10.59 2.82 -7.96
N GLU A 870 -10.80 3.39 -9.14
CA GLU A 870 -11.06 4.82 -9.32
C GLU A 870 -12.42 5.26 -8.76
N ASP A 871 -13.48 4.45 -8.94
CA ASP A 871 -14.84 4.85 -8.54
C ASP A 871 -15.15 4.57 -7.07
N ASN A 872 -14.68 3.43 -6.55
CA ASN A 872 -15.15 2.86 -5.29
C ASN A 872 -14.08 2.72 -4.21
N LEU A 873 -12.78 2.70 -4.55
CA LEU A 873 -11.72 2.48 -3.57
C LEU A 873 -10.96 3.76 -3.25
N TYR A 874 -10.26 4.37 -4.22
CA TYR A 874 -9.40 5.54 -3.99
C TYR A 874 -10.16 6.75 -3.42
N ILE A 875 -11.39 6.97 -3.89
CA ILE A 875 -12.26 8.07 -3.46
C ILE A 875 -13.49 7.48 -2.75
N SER A 876 -13.31 7.10 -1.49
CA SER A 876 -14.37 6.50 -0.66
C SER A 876 -14.16 6.78 0.82
N ASP A 877 -15.24 6.75 1.60
CA ASP A 877 -15.18 6.93 3.06
C ASP A 877 -14.71 5.66 3.80
N GLU A 878 -14.69 4.50 3.13
CA GLU A 878 -14.39 3.18 3.72
C GLU A 878 -13.01 2.63 3.32
N TYR A 879 -12.54 2.94 2.11
CA TYR A 879 -11.37 2.31 1.49
C TYR A 879 -10.32 3.30 0.97
N GLY A 880 -10.56 4.61 1.12
CA GLY A 880 -9.71 5.67 0.61
C GLY A 880 -9.98 7.01 1.28
N TYR A 881 -9.66 8.11 0.58
CA TYR A 881 -9.89 9.44 1.13
C TYR A 881 -11.31 9.92 0.84
N SER A 882 -11.98 10.43 1.88
CA SER A 882 -13.21 11.20 1.69
C SER A 882 -12.90 12.51 0.94
N ILE A 883 -13.74 12.85 -0.05
CA ILE A 883 -13.62 14.10 -0.81
C ILE A 883 -14.97 14.84 -0.74
N PRO A 884 -15.21 15.65 0.32
CA PRO A 884 -16.49 16.33 0.52
C PRO A 884 -16.91 17.27 -0.63
N THR A 885 -15.95 17.86 -1.35
CA THR A 885 -16.21 18.67 -2.56
C THR A 885 -15.78 17.91 -3.81
N PHE A 886 -16.43 16.77 -4.05
CA PHE A 886 -16.07 15.81 -5.10
C PHE A 886 -15.85 16.48 -6.46
N ASP A 887 -16.82 17.23 -6.98
CA ASP A 887 -16.75 17.84 -8.33
C ASP A 887 -15.53 18.75 -8.54
N ARG A 888 -15.00 19.33 -7.46
CA ARG A 888 -13.82 20.20 -7.52
C ARG A 888 -12.51 19.42 -7.43
N PHE A 889 -12.44 18.38 -6.61
CA PHE A 889 -11.16 17.78 -6.21
C PHE A 889 -10.96 16.32 -6.59
N TRP A 890 -11.97 15.62 -7.14
CA TRP A 890 -11.87 14.21 -7.53
C TRP A 890 -10.65 13.92 -8.44
N PHE A 891 -10.30 14.87 -9.31
CA PHE A 891 -9.20 14.70 -10.26
C PHE A 891 -7.84 14.72 -9.56
N SER A 892 -7.60 15.66 -8.63
CA SER A 892 -6.28 15.84 -8.00
C SER A 892 -6.12 15.08 -6.68
N ARG A 893 -7.20 14.62 -6.05
CA ARG A 893 -7.19 13.88 -4.77
C ARG A 893 -7.61 12.41 -4.91
N GLY A 894 -7.54 11.86 -6.12
CA GLY A 894 -7.79 10.45 -6.41
C GLY A 894 -6.68 9.80 -7.23
N GLY A 895 -6.80 8.50 -7.49
CA GLY A 895 -5.80 7.70 -8.22
C GLY A 895 -4.67 7.14 -7.36
N PHE A 896 -4.81 7.12 -6.03
CA PHE A 896 -3.82 6.60 -5.09
C PHE A 896 -4.46 6.14 -3.77
N SER A 897 -3.79 5.24 -3.04
CA SER A 897 -4.20 4.70 -1.72
C SER A 897 -3.78 5.59 -0.55
N MET A 898 -4.19 5.25 0.68
CA MET A 898 -3.83 6.00 1.90
C MET A 898 -2.33 5.97 2.25
N GLN A 899 -1.62 4.95 1.77
CA GLN A 899 -0.17 4.99 1.62
C GLN A 899 0.13 5.21 0.13
N ALA A 900 0.28 6.48 -0.24
CA ALA A 900 0.15 6.91 -1.63
C ALA A 900 1.27 6.39 -2.55
N ASN A 901 2.47 6.19 -1.99
CA ASN A 901 3.65 5.81 -2.76
C ASN A 901 4.12 4.37 -2.50
N LEU A 902 3.35 3.53 -1.78
CA LEU A 902 3.67 2.11 -1.61
C LEU A 902 3.00 1.20 -2.65
N LEU A 903 1.69 1.38 -2.86
CA LEU A 903 0.92 0.59 -3.81
C LEU A 903 1.44 0.80 -5.24
N ASP A 904 1.67 -0.28 -5.97
CA ASP A 904 2.09 -0.29 -7.39
C ASP A 904 0.98 0.17 -8.37
N GLY A 905 0.35 1.33 -8.11
CA GLY A 905 -0.85 1.80 -8.81
C GLY A 905 -0.63 2.50 -10.15
N PRO A 906 0.39 3.35 -10.33
CA PRO A 906 0.67 3.97 -11.63
C PRO A 906 1.03 2.98 -12.77
N PRO A 907 1.93 1.99 -12.58
CA PRO A 907 2.40 1.15 -13.69
C PRO A 907 1.31 0.39 -14.49
N PRO A 908 0.23 -0.13 -13.89
CA PRO A 908 -0.91 -0.69 -14.64
C PRO A 908 -1.45 0.22 -15.77
N TYR A 909 -1.58 1.52 -15.54
CA TYR A 909 -2.00 2.49 -16.56
C TYR A 909 -0.95 2.63 -17.66
N LEU A 910 0.34 2.65 -17.30
CA LEU A 910 1.44 2.74 -18.26
C LEU A 910 1.53 1.51 -19.18
N TYR A 911 1.28 0.31 -18.65
CA TYR A 911 1.28 -0.93 -19.43
C TYR A 911 0.17 -0.94 -20.48
N ARG A 912 -0.92 -0.19 -20.24
CA ARG A 912 -2.03 0.02 -21.18
C ARG A 912 -1.83 1.19 -22.13
N ASP A 913 -0.71 1.90 -22.02
CA ASP A 913 -0.41 3.16 -22.73
C ASP A 913 -1.41 4.30 -22.40
N GLU A 914 -2.00 4.29 -21.21
CA GLU A 914 -2.97 5.29 -20.72
C GLU A 914 -2.22 6.40 -19.96
N ILE A 915 -1.52 7.25 -20.72
CA ILE A 915 -0.54 8.19 -20.15
C ILE A 915 -1.17 9.26 -19.27
N GLU A 916 -2.38 9.73 -19.59
CA GLU A 916 -3.12 10.72 -18.81
C GLU A 916 -3.41 10.21 -17.40
N HIS A 917 -3.80 8.93 -17.27
CA HIS A 917 -3.98 8.26 -15.99
C HIS A 917 -2.66 8.07 -15.25
N TYR A 918 -1.62 7.61 -15.96
CA TYR A 918 -0.30 7.41 -15.36
C TYR A 918 0.25 8.69 -14.73
N VAL A 919 0.25 9.79 -15.48
CA VAL A 919 0.75 11.10 -15.03
C VAL A 919 -0.10 11.62 -13.87
N ARG A 920 -1.43 11.45 -13.92
CA ARG A 920 -2.33 11.81 -12.83
C ARG A 920 -2.02 11.02 -11.55
N ALA A 921 -2.01 9.69 -11.63
CA ALA A 921 -1.77 8.82 -10.48
C ALA A 921 -0.43 9.13 -9.82
N TYR A 922 0.64 9.26 -10.62
CA TYR A 922 1.97 9.62 -10.11
C TYR A 922 2.00 10.99 -9.43
N PHE A 923 1.57 12.06 -10.11
CA PHE A 923 1.66 13.40 -9.54
C PHE A 923 0.75 13.61 -8.34
N ASN A 924 -0.43 12.98 -8.32
CA ASN A 924 -1.32 13.06 -7.17
C ASN A 924 -0.72 12.33 -5.96
N ALA A 925 -0.17 11.13 -6.14
CA ALA A 925 0.50 10.37 -5.09
C ALA A 925 1.76 11.08 -4.57
N PHE A 926 2.56 11.67 -5.45
CA PHE A 926 3.73 12.44 -5.07
C PHE A 926 3.30 13.71 -4.30
N ALA A 927 2.35 14.48 -4.81
CA ALA A 927 1.88 15.71 -4.17
C ALA A 927 1.25 15.46 -2.79
N SER A 928 0.53 14.35 -2.60
CA SER A 928 -0.07 14.01 -1.31
C SER A 928 0.99 13.76 -0.24
N ALA A 929 2.14 13.17 -0.60
CA ALA A 929 3.17 12.78 0.36
C ALA A 929 4.40 13.71 0.45
N PHE A 930 4.71 14.47 -0.60
CA PHE A 930 5.98 15.20 -0.70
C PHE A 930 6.06 16.46 0.19
N TYR A 931 7.21 16.67 0.81
CA TYR A 931 7.57 17.85 1.61
C TYR A 931 8.68 18.64 0.93
N PRO A 932 8.37 19.75 0.24
CA PRO A 932 9.34 20.46 -0.57
C PRO A 932 10.52 20.98 0.24
N GLU A 933 10.30 21.50 1.44
CA GLU A 933 11.35 22.08 2.27
C GLU A 933 12.38 21.04 2.78
N LEU A 934 12.03 19.75 2.76
CA LEU A 934 12.87 18.65 3.24
C LEU A 934 13.29 17.66 2.13
N ARG A 935 12.68 17.77 0.95
CA ARG A 935 12.81 16.84 -0.19
C ARG A 935 12.63 15.37 0.19
N MET A 936 11.63 15.08 1.03
CA MET A 936 11.25 13.73 1.43
C MET A 936 9.74 13.53 1.34
N CYS A 937 9.28 12.29 1.38
CA CYS A 937 7.87 11.94 1.47
C CYS A 937 7.52 11.39 2.85
N ASN A 938 6.29 11.65 3.33
CA ASN A 938 5.74 10.89 4.43
C ASN A 938 5.20 9.53 4.00
N GLU A 939 5.04 8.62 4.96
CA GLU A 939 4.44 7.30 4.72
C GLU A 939 2.93 7.42 4.49
N HIS A 940 2.21 7.95 5.48
CA HIS A 940 0.76 8.08 5.42
C HIS A 940 0.32 9.51 5.64
N SER A 941 -0.66 9.97 4.86
CA SER A 941 -1.41 11.18 5.21
C SER A 941 -2.69 10.78 5.93
N LEU A 942 -2.68 10.79 7.27
CA LEU A 942 -3.77 10.29 8.12
C LEU A 942 -4.01 11.20 9.34
N PRO A 943 -5.27 11.33 9.81
CA PRO A 943 -6.48 10.65 9.32
C PRO A 943 -7.01 11.20 7.98
N GLU A 944 -6.51 12.35 7.54
CA GLU A 944 -6.84 12.98 6.26
C GLU A 944 -5.60 13.55 5.56
N LEU A 945 -5.75 13.95 4.30
CA LEU A 945 -4.67 14.55 3.51
C LEU A 945 -4.08 15.78 4.22
N GLY A 946 -2.75 15.91 4.23
CA GLY A 946 -2.03 17.01 4.86
C GLY A 946 -1.45 16.71 6.25
N TYR A 947 -1.85 15.61 6.89
CA TYR A 947 -1.34 15.20 8.20
C TYR A 947 -0.32 14.06 8.07
N PRO A 948 0.99 14.30 8.24
CA PRO A 948 1.99 13.24 8.09
C PRO A 948 1.95 12.27 9.27
N GLN A 949 2.04 10.98 8.97
CA GLN A 949 2.17 9.89 9.93
C GLN A 949 3.15 8.85 9.40
N GLY A 950 3.76 8.08 10.29
CA GLY A 950 4.72 7.01 9.96
C GLY A 950 6.17 7.29 10.39
N ASP A 951 7.06 6.37 10.05
CA ASP A 951 8.51 6.53 10.22
C ASP A 951 9.14 7.19 8.97
N HIS A 952 10.24 7.93 9.16
CA HIS A 952 10.89 8.70 8.09
C HIS A 952 12.41 8.58 8.21
N PHE A 953 13.18 8.48 7.14
CA PHE A 953 12.75 8.42 5.73
C PHE A 953 11.97 7.14 5.43
N LYS A 954 10.76 7.25 4.89
CA LYS A 954 10.01 6.09 4.39
C LYS A 954 10.54 5.75 3.00
N THR A 955 11.65 5.03 2.98
CA THR A 955 12.50 4.96 1.79
C THR A 955 11.96 3.99 0.73
N SER A 956 11.16 3.00 1.11
CA SER A 956 10.46 2.12 0.17
C SER A 956 9.45 2.90 -0.69
N ASP A 957 8.60 3.71 -0.07
CA ASP A 957 7.66 4.61 -0.74
C ASP A 957 8.36 5.60 -1.68
N GLU A 958 9.44 6.22 -1.21
CA GLU A 958 10.21 7.14 -2.04
C GLU A 958 10.90 6.42 -3.22
N ALA A 959 11.39 5.19 -3.03
CA ALA A 959 12.00 4.38 -4.07
C ALA A 959 10.99 4.03 -5.18
N GLN A 960 9.74 3.74 -4.81
CA GLN A 960 8.66 3.54 -5.77
C GLN A 960 8.32 4.82 -6.53
N SER A 961 8.23 5.95 -5.82
CA SER A 961 8.03 7.26 -6.47
C SER A 961 9.14 7.57 -7.48
N MET A 962 10.39 7.23 -7.14
CA MET A 962 11.54 7.35 -8.04
C MET A 962 11.50 6.36 -9.21
N PHE A 963 11.03 5.14 -8.99
CA PHE A 963 10.80 4.16 -10.05
C PHE A 963 9.76 4.67 -11.05
N TRP A 964 8.64 5.22 -10.58
CA TRP A 964 7.60 5.80 -11.43
C TRP A 964 8.12 7.03 -12.20
N LEU A 965 8.95 7.87 -11.58
CA LEU A 965 9.63 8.95 -12.31
C LEU A 965 10.55 8.40 -13.41
N ARG A 966 11.35 7.37 -13.11
CA ARG A 966 12.22 6.71 -14.09
C ARG A 966 11.42 6.13 -15.25
N LEU A 967 10.28 5.48 -14.99
CA LEU A 967 9.44 4.85 -16.02
C LEU A 967 8.90 5.84 -17.07
N MET A 968 8.83 7.14 -16.77
CA MET A 968 8.52 8.15 -17.78
C MET A 968 9.59 8.20 -18.89
N PHE A 969 10.84 7.95 -18.53
CA PHE A 969 12.00 8.02 -19.42
C PHE A 969 12.48 6.66 -19.92
N VAL A 970 12.51 5.63 -19.08
CA VAL A 970 13.08 4.31 -19.36
C VAL A 970 12.19 3.21 -18.80
N ARG A 971 11.70 2.33 -19.67
CA ARG A 971 10.98 1.13 -19.30
C ARG A 971 11.42 -0.06 -20.15
N GLU A 972 11.82 -1.12 -19.47
CA GLU A 972 12.09 -2.43 -20.04
C GLU A 972 10.80 -3.24 -20.09
N ASP A 973 10.55 -3.93 -21.20
CA ASP A 973 9.39 -4.82 -21.35
C ASP A 973 9.78 -6.07 -22.14
N GLY A 974 10.13 -7.13 -21.40
CA GLY A 974 10.72 -8.34 -21.98
C GLY A 974 12.01 -8.00 -22.72
N GLU A 975 12.03 -8.26 -24.03
CA GLU A 975 13.17 -7.98 -24.91
C GLU A 975 13.16 -6.57 -25.51
N ASP A 976 12.10 -5.78 -25.32
CA ASP A 976 11.98 -4.45 -25.89
C ASP A 976 12.32 -3.34 -24.87
N LEU A 977 12.81 -2.20 -25.37
CA LEU A 977 13.14 -1.02 -24.59
C LEU A 977 12.26 0.17 -25.01
N TYR A 978 11.52 0.73 -24.06
CA TYR A 978 10.66 1.90 -24.25
C TYR A 978 11.31 3.13 -23.61
N LEU A 979 11.40 4.21 -24.38
CA LEU A 979 12.06 5.45 -24.02
C LEU A 979 11.11 6.65 -24.19
N GLY A 980 11.05 7.50 -23.17
CA GLY A 980 10.21 8.70 -23.18
C GLY A 980 8.69 8.43 -23.21
N GLN A 981 8.24 7.23 -22.80
CA GLN A 981 6.85 6.78 -22.98
C GLN A 981 5.81 7.72 -22.37
N ALA A 982 6.10 8.26 -21.18
CA ALA A 982 5.14 9.02 -20.37
C ALA A 982 5.66 10.41 -19.98
N ILE A 983 6.52 11.02 -20.82
CA ILE A 983 6.95 12.41 -20.61
C ILE A 983 5.73 13.33 -20.63
N PRO A 984 5.43 14.07 -19.55
CA PRO A 984 4.32 15.02 -19.52
C PRO A 984 4.45 16.06 -20.64
N ARG A 985 3.37 16.29 -21.39
CA ARG A 985 3.39 17.17 -22.58
C ARG A 985 3.83 18.59 -22.21
N TYR A 986 3.46 19.06 -21.03
CA TYR A 986 3.82 20.41 -20.57
C TYR A 986 5.32 20.58 -20.27
N TRP A 987 6.07 19.48 -20.04
CA TRP A 987 7.50 19.57 -19.82
C TRP A 987 8.24 20.04 -21.07
N LEU A 988 7.77 19.58 -22.24
CA LEU A 988 8.29 19.94 -23.56
C LEU A 988 7.80 21.31 -24.04
N ARG A 989 6.96 22.01 -23.24
CA ARG A 989 6.54 23.41 -23.47
C ARG A 989 7.40 24.40 -22.69
N ARG A 990 7.68 24.07 -21.42
CA ARG A 990 8.31 24.98 -20.44
C ARG A 990 9.83 24.91 -20.45
N SER A 991 10.41 23.77 -20.82
CA SER A 991 11.87 23.60 -20.90
C SER A 991 12.30 23.35 -22.34
N ARG A 992 13.46 23.91 -22.69
CA ARG A 992 14.17 23.54 -23.92
C ARG A 992 14.78 22.14 -23.81
N GLU A 993 14.97 21.59 -22.60
CA GLU A 993 15.64 20.31 -22.40
C GLU A 993 15.10 19.51 -21.19
N ILE A 994 14.95 18.20 -21.38
CA ILE A 994 14.71 17.20 -20.32
C ILE A 994 15.60 15.98 -20.58
N GLY A 995 15.81 15.12 -19.58
CA GLY A 995 16.54 13.89 -19.83
C GLY A 995 16.79 13.01 -18.62
N ILE A 996 17.34 11.85 -18.93
CA ILE A 996 17.86 10.89 -17.98
C ILE A 996 19.26 10.47 -18.44
N GLU A 997 20.22 10.42 -17.53
CA GLU A 997 21.60 10.03 -17.85
C GLU A 997 22.06 8.89 -16.97
N ARG A 998 22.88 7.99 -17.54
CA ARG A 998 23.50 6.87 -16.81
C ARG A 998 22.49 5.97 -16.10
N ALA A 999 21.29 5.84 -16.65
CA ALA A 999 20.30 4.90 -16.13
C ALA A 999 20.74 3.48 -16.45
N ALA A 1000 20.83 2.61 -15.44
CA ALA A 1000 21.02 1.19 -15.68
C ALA A 1000 19.74 0.61 -16.28
N SER A 1001 19.89 -0.37 -17.18
CA SER A 1001 18.79 -1.14 -17.75
C SER A 1001 19.14 -2.61 -17.90
N HIS A 1002 18.16 -3.45 -18.24
CA HIS A 1002 18.40 -4.86 -18.58
C HIS A 1002 19.39 -5.06 -19.74
N PHE A 1003 19.59 -4.03 -20.57
CA PHE A 1003 20.44 -4.02 -21.76
C PHE A 1003 21.82 -3.38 -21.53
N GLY A 1004 22.03 -2.78 -20.35
CA GLY A 1004 23.21 -1.97 -20.02
C GLY A 1004 22.86 -0.50 -19.72
N PRO A 1005 23.84 0.33 -19.34
CA PRO A 1005 23.60 1.74 -19.03
C PRO A 1005 23.26 2.53 -20.29
N LEU A 1006 22.35 3.51 -20.16
CA LEU A 1006 21.94 4.39 -21.26
C LEU A 1006 21.75 5.84 -20.80
N SER A 1007 21.70 6.76 -21.76
CA SER A 1007 21.31 8.16 -21.53
C SER A 1007 20.39 8.65 -22.64
N LEU A 1008 19.33 9.38 -22.29
CA LEU A 1008 18.41 10.04 -23.20
C LEU A 1008 18.25 11.50 -22.82
N ARG A 1009 18.45 12.40 -23.78
CA ARG A 1009 18.07 13.81 -23.67
C ARG A 1009 17.04 14.15 -24.74
N MET A 1010 16.04 14.94 -24.40
CA MET A 1010 15.06 15.47 -25.35
C MET A 1010 15.09 16.99 -25.28
N ILE A 1011 15.20 17.63 -26.44
CA ILE A 1011 15.34 19.06 -26.63
C ILE A 1011 14.15 19.53 -27.47
N ALA A 1012 13.29 20.34 -26.88
CA ALA A 1012 12.14 20.92 -27.55
C ALA A 1012 12.53 22.24 -28.23
N ASP A 1013 12.11 22.39 -29.48
CA ASP A 1013 12.28 23.59 -30.30
C ASP A 1013 10.90 24.02 -30.83
N PRO A 1014 10.09 24.67 -29.97
CA PRO A 1014 8.72 25.02 -30.30
C PRO A 1014 8.62 26.05 -31.44
N GLU A 1015 9.66 26.88 -31.65
CA GLU A 1015 9.69 27.88 -32.73
C GLU A 1015 9.72 27.22 -34.12
N ASN A 1016 10.27 26.01 -34.22
CA ASN A 1016 10.38 25.27 -35.47
C ASN A 1016 9.52 24.00 -35.50
N ASP A 1017 8.54 23.89 -34.59
CA ASP A 1017 7.67 22.71 -34.43
C ASP A 1017 8.49 21.40 -34.47
N ARG A 1018 9.53 21.34 -33.63
CA ARG A 1018 10.54 20.26 -33.66
C ARG A 1018 10.87 19.76 -32.26
N ILE A 1019 11.10 18.45 -32.14
CA ILE A 1019 11.69 17.84 -30.95
C ILE A 1019 12.88 16.98 -31.39
N LYS A 1020 14.03 17.18 -30.73
CA LYS A 1020 15.25 16.41 -30.94
C LYS A 1020 15.51 15.51 -29.73
N ALA A 1021 15.81 14.25 -29.96
CA ALA A 1021 16.33 13.34 -28.95
C ALA A 1021 17.79 12.98 -29.23
N VAL A 1022 18.60 12.94 -28.18
CA VAL A 1022 19.98 12.44 -28.20
C VAL A 1022 20.04 11.22 -27.29
N LEU A 1023 20.18 10.05 -27.90
CA LEU A 1023 20.23 8.76 -27.23
C LEU A 1023 21.64 8.19 -27.26
N ARG A 1024 22.19 7.89 -26.09
CA ARG A 1024 23.30 6.93 -25.93
C ARG A 1024 22.67 5.58 -25.61
N PRO A 1025 22.58 4.67 -26.59
CA PRO A 1025 21.89 3.40 -26.41
C PRO A 1025 22.70 2.49 -25.46
N PRO A 1026 22.04 1.52 -24.82
CA PRO A 1026 22.73 0.49 -24.08
C PRO A 1026 23.47 -0.47 -25.03
N THR A 1027 24.64 -0.97 -24.61
CA THR A 1027 25.50 -1.79 -25.49
C THR A 1027 25.93 -3.14 -24.89
N ARG A 1028 25.55 -3.47 -23.65
CA ARG A 1028 25.98 -4.74 -23.02
C ARG A 1028 25.32 -5.94 -23.69
N ASN A 1029 24.01 -5.86 -23.90
CA ASN A 1029 23.24 -6.84 -24.66
C ASN A 1029 22.16 -6.09 -25.45
N PRO A 1030 21.92 -6.43 -26.72
CA PRO A 1030 20.97 -5.70 -27.56
C PRO A 1030 19.54 -5.91 -27.06
N ALA A 1031 18.71 -4.87 -27.18
CA ALA A 1031 17.27 -5.04 -27.14
C ALA A 1031 16.79 -5.66 -28.47
N ARG A 1032 15.56 -6.16 -28.52
CA ARG A 1032 14.92 -6.54 -29.79
C ARG A 1032 14.53 -5.29 -30.57
N LYS A 1033 13.90 -4.31 -29.92
CA LYS A 1033 13.58 -2.97 -30.48
C LYS A 1033 13.71 -1.89 -29.42
N VAL A 1034 14.02 -0.67 -29.87
CA VAL A 1034 13.95 0.54 -29.05
C VAL A 1034 12.81 1.42 -29.54
N TYR A 1035 11.80 1.64 -28.71
CA TYR A 1035 10.69 2.55 -28.98
C TYR A 1035 10.97 3.89 -28.31
N LEU A 1036 11.09 4.96 -29.09
CA LEU A 1036 11.33 6.32 -28.59
C LEU A 1036 10.11 7.21 -28.86
N ARG A 1037 9.46 7.71 -27.80
CA ARG A 1037 8.24 8.52 -27.94
C ARG A 1037 8.55 10.01 -28.01
N PHE A 1038 7.79 10.73 -28.84
CA PHE A 1038 7.87 12.19 -28.93
C PHE A 1038 6.48 12.83 -28.75
N ARG A 1039 6.10 13.09 -27.49
CA ARG A 1039 4.78 13.63 -27.11
C ARG A 1039 4.74 15.15 -27.30
N HIS A 1040 4.29 15.64 -28.46
CA HIS A 1040 4.24 17.07 -28.73
C HIS A 1040 3.37 17.82 -27.68
N PRO A 1041 3.73 19.02 -27.21
CA PRO A 1041 2.98 19.77 -26.19
C PRO A 1041 1.51 20.09 -26.50
N GLN A 1042 1.12 19.97 -27.77
CA GLN A 1042 -0.22 20.20 -28.31
C GLN A 1042 -0.75 18.98 -29.07
N ALA A 1043 -0.12 17.82 -28.94
CA ALA A 1043 -0.46 16.59 -29.67
C ALA A 1043 -0.50 16.75 -31.22
N LYS A 1044 0.38 17.59 -31.77
CA LYS A 1044 0.52 17.74 -33.23
C LYS A 1044 1.04 16.41 -33.82
N PRO A 1045 0.57 15.98 -35.00
CA PRO A 1045 1.03 14.75 -35.62
C PRO A 1045 2.46 14.89 -36.15
N MET A 1046 3.25 13.81 -36.02
CA MET A 1046 4.59 13.72 -36.60
C MET A 1046 4.51 13.77 -38.13
N ARG A 1047 5.32 14.63 -38.76
CA ARG A 1047 5.36 14.78 -40.23
C ARG A 1047 6.60 14.15 -40.85
N ARG A 1048 7.76 14.36 -40.23
CA ARG A 1048 9.05 13.85 -40.71
C ARG A 1048 9.91 13.45 -39.52
N VAL A 1049 10.62 12.34 -39.68
CA VAL A 1049 11.62 11.86 -38.73
C VAL A 1049 12.95 11.71 -39.45
N THR A 1050 14.02 12.19 -38.84
CA THR A 1050 15.39 11.89 -39.27
C THR A 1050 16.18 11.23 -38.16
N VAL A 1051 17.00 10.23 -38.48
CA VAL A 1051 17.95 9.59 -37.57
C VAL A 1051 19.35 9.86 -38.10
N ASN A 1052 20.20 10.49 -37.30
CA ASN A 1052 21.56 10.92 -37.67
C ASN A 1052 21.58 11.73 -38.98
N GLY A 1053 20.59 12.62 -39.16
CA GLY A 1053 20.43 13.47 -40.35
C GLY A 1053 19.83 12.77 -41.58
N GLN A 1054 19.59 11.46 -41.52
CA GLN A 1054 19.00 10.69 -42.63
C GLN A 1054 17.49 10.49 -42.42
N ASP A 1055 16.72 10.51 -43.50
CA ASP A 1055 15.27 10.26 -43.43
C ASP A 1055 14.96 8.87 -42.88
N TYR A 1056 13.99 8.80 -41.96
CA TYR A 1056 13.62 7.58 -41.26
C TYR A 1056 12.12 7.30 -41.38
N ARG A 1057 11.74 6.06 -41.70
CA ARG A 1057 10.35 5.69 -42.03
C ARG A 1057 9.65 4.80 -41.00
N GLN A 1058 10.36 4.26 -40.02
CA GLN A 1058 9.76 3.38 -39.01
C GLN A 1058 9.25 4.21 -37.82
N PHE A 1059 8.11 4.87 -37.99
CA PHE A 1059 7.45 5.63 -36.93
C PHE A 1059 5.92 5.48 -37.01
N ASP A 1060 5.26 5.55 -35.86
CA ASP A 1060 3.81 5.49 -35.69
C ASP A 1060 3.29 6.87 -35.30
N VAL A 1061 2.62 7.54 -36.23
CA VAL A 1061 2.05 8.88 -36.02
C VAL A 1061 0.97 8.86 -34.94
N SER A 1062 0.16 7.81 -34.86
CA SER A 1062 -0.97 7.73 -33.94
C SER A 1062 -0.53 7.54 -32.49
N LYS A 1063 0.56 6.78 -32.28
CA LYS A 1063 1.09 6.49 -30.96
C LYS A 1063 2.28 7.37 -30.56
N GLU A 1064 2.75 8.23 -31.48
CA GLU A 1064 3.90 9.12 -31.29
C GLU A 1064 5.24 8.39 -31.12
N TRP A 1065 5.40 7.18 -31.70
CA TRP A 1065 6.61 6.35 -31.58
C TRP A 1065 7.53 6.44 -32.79
N VAL A 1066 8.84 6.50 -32.53
CA VAL A 1066 9.89 6.16 -33.50
C VAL A 1066 10.48 4.81 -33.07
N VAL A 1067 10.50 3.83 -33.98
CA VAL A 1067 10.98 2.48 -33.70
C VAL A 1067 12.38 2.31 -34.27
N LEU A 1068 13.38 2.19 -33.41
CA LEU A 1068 14.78 1.98 -33.78
C LEU A 1068 15.17 0.50 -33.62
N PRO A 1069 16.18 0.02 -34.35
CA PRO A 1069 16.76 -1.30 -34.08
C PRO A 1069 17.35 -1.36 -32.67
N GLY A 1070 17.51 -2.56 -32.11
CA GLY A 1070 17.98 -2.72 -30.72
C GLY A 1070 19.48 -2.87 -30.54
N ASP A 1071 20.24 -3.00 -31.63
CA ASP A 1071 21.70 -3.17 -31.69
C ASP A 1071 22.46 -1.85 -32.00
N LEU A 1072 21.82 -0.70 -31.72
CA LEU A 1072 22.35 0.64 -31.98
C LEU A 1072 23.74 0.83 -31.36
N GLN A 1073 24.64 1.47 -32.11
CA GLN A 1073 26.00 1.79 -31.69
C GLN A 1073 26.27 3.29 -31.74
N GLY A 1074 26.95 3.82 -30.72
CA GLY A 1074 27.25 5.24 -30.63
C GLY A 1074 26.02 6.11 -30.40
N VAL A 1075 26.23 7.43 -30.38
CA VAL A 1075 25.17 8.41 -30.12
C VAL A 1075 24.19 8.45 -31.30
N GLN A 1076 22.89 8.32 -31.01
CA GLN A 1076 21.81 8.49 -31.98
C GLN A 1076 21.17 9.86 -31.80
N GLU A 1077 21.09 10.62 -32.89
CA GLU A 1077 20.35 11.86 -32.96
C GLU A 1077 19.05 11.65 -33.75
N VAL A 1078 17.92 11.71 -33.06
CA VAL A 1078 16.59 11.53 -33.67
C VAL A 1078 15.86 12.87 -33.63
N VAL A 1079 15.41 13.35 -34.79
CA VAL A 1079 14.71 14.62 -34.90
C VAL A 1079 13.34 14.38 -35.50
N VAL A 1080 12.30 14.86 -34.82
CA VAL A 1080 10.91 14.82 -35.28
C VAL A 1080 10.44 16.23 -35.57
N THR A 1081 9.88 16.44 -36.76
CA THR A 1081 9.23 17.68 -37.17
C THR A 1081 7.72 17.46 -37.27
N TYR A 1082 6.96 18.43 -36.77
CA TYR A 1082 5.51 18.40 -36.70
C TYR A 1082 4.87 19.32 -37.75
N ALA A 1083 3.55 19.22 -37.91
CA ALA A 1083 2.82 20.12 -38.81
C ALA A 1083 2.80 21.56 -38.24
N ALA A 1084 3.02 22.57 -39.08
CA ALA A 1084 2.81 23.96 -38.72
C ALA A 1084 1.31 24.24 -38.49
N ASP A 1085 0.99 25.18 -37.59
CA ASP A 1085 -0.39 25.59 -37.37
C ASP A 1085 -1.00 26.19 -38.64
N LYS A 1086 -2.15 25.68 -39.06
CA LYS A 1086 -2.96 26.33 -40.09
C LYS A 1086 -3.71 27.53 -39.49
N SER A 1087 -3.01 28.64 -39.22
CA SER A 1087 -3.67 29.96 -39.13
C SER A 1087 -2.68 31.12 -39.23
N SER A 1088 -2.54 31.68 -40.45
CA SER A 1088 -2.31 33.11 -40.73
C SER A 1088 -2.21 33.43 -42.24
N ALA A 1089 -2.90 32.69 -43.11
CA ALA A 1089 -2.98 33.02 -44.55
C ALA A 1089 -4.37 33.49 -45.02
N ASP A 1090 -5.37 33.56 -44.13
CA ASP A 1090 -6.67 34.20 -44.38
C ASP A 1090 -7.15 34.87 -43.08
N GLN A 1091 -6.58 36.04 -42.76
CA GLN A 1091 -7.22 37.10 -41.97
C GLN A 1091 -6.53 38.44 -42.23
#